data_AF-A0A0W0S7K2-F1
#
_entry.id   AF-A0A0W0S7K2-F1
#
_cell.length_a   1.000
_cell.length_b   1.000
_cell.length_c   1.000
_cell.angle_alpha   90.00
_cell.angle_beta   90.00
_cell.angle_gamma   90.00
#
_symmetry.space_group_name_H-M   'P 1'
#
loop_
_entity.id
_entity.type
_entity.pdbx_description
1 polymer ?
#
loop_
_entity_poly.entity_id
_entity_poly.type
_entity_poly.pdbx_seq_one_letter_code
_entity_poly.pdbx_strand_id
1 'polypeptide(L)'
;MSGSQEKTKKSITSDQLHNRNCFNYLRNVKFPDSILNRLPTKMAEDLILLRGIDKDAYDSKFPYADLYTKFFDYLDEHIKTIYDAPRTALSSTREQINNYLNLPKKENDRLQEALGILLRQQVRDLHSDLHLLTELPQDLTEYRGSYICVNTSERSSLCYISPDGTQNELNVDEHKFNEILGEMNPQRSTPFHLREDQVTSLITDNIRDKDADLHLLAELPEDLANYKGSYIYCYDSETNNKKRKLYHIEADGTCKTVNIKDFKSFDLDLEEINKPKRPSLHLNSDQVTKLITKNICKKTFDEKLNQKVQLLGKEIEALEDFIYSLYANDNEILKDTYNDIRHITLEHSPNSDRIQKSIAHHVSDTGESINRESQSPAEQESTTSKVSALYADVYKPQHGTSLATIRRYRSNFGFTEYRFGTQGQRHQGEARVSPLFERFLAIEENREAARIEQLKKERAEKKLTQEDQVELDEPALVQAKVDKALVEKEEPAIDEDKITHIYFNVLGRDIVPGVMESIAHERAKESALTEQLEKLEFDPVNNPSGHRNVAVITLPADKGLMSHHHYASTDAKHNIGDVKEEFLRIAREGRDLHLMKQLPADLTQFTGSYIYIDNGSDKELLYIKSDGQKEKVNIQNFSVFEQKHKQVTEKTLENPILLNDQQVKTWITANGGHTPPLTKVKDFHISQRVREKIFRNENGKYTPEAEAKIINDLLKRSFEALGYSNETVLSDAQRQAVWFHFIKFELTNHIIESLKPKSINFTCKDAIDRGGVASAYFNLMKSFEETTEEEANAGIEKIPMNREEFEQALHAAPTMVKGRGMNHHIDIIWNVIDAYVNKHYDQLMNNKDQAWLIEWRDYNCPHERVGALLEKRIDECKQELTTRQRNLLQELQSKLQELETELQELQEEPQKEPTLEEPQKEPTLEEPQKEPTLEEPQKEPTLEELQKKLRELQTKLKEGKEERAKKELQTKIQEQQEEEPPRSETQTKLQELNDQSQTLSEKVAAVSQGIDVLNEVEKQKYGSGKRLLLETTLRTTSMAISPETQTPEACAQYEKLRDKLSINYPDLKVLCGRMKILLGTILDGFSFLLSKITGGKLDLKSDLTSRGLATLNAGQEHGSRKSLQERMRDHMFKIRTEKQAPVKDESDAPADNHFIEVK
;
A
#
# COMPACT_ATOMS: atom_id res chain seq x y z
N MET A 1 9.51 -38.92 -23.09
CA MET A 1 9.07 -39.45 -21.78
C MET A 1 7.94 -38.57 -21.28
N SER A 2 6.83 -39.15 -20.84
CA SER A 2 5.63 -38.43 -20.42
C SER A 2 5.87 -37.77 -19.06
N GLY A 3 6.10 -36.46 -19.07
CA GLY A 3 6.11 -35.65 -17.85
C GLY A 3 4.76 -35.74 -17.17
N SER A 4 4.80 -35.87 -15.84
CA SER A 4 3.65 -35.79 -14.95
C SER A 4 2.80 -34.58 -15.31
N GLN A 5 1.57 -34.82 -15.75
CA GLN A 5 0.54 -33.79 -15.79
C GLN A 5 0.28 -33.36 -14.35
N GLU A 6 0.90 -32.26 -13.91
CA GLU A 6 0.32 -31.45 -12.85
C GLU A 6 -1.13 -31.22 -13.22
N LYS A 7 -2.05 -31.68 -12.36
CA LYS A 7 -3.47 -31.39 -12.49
C LYS A 7 -3.58 -29.88 -12.60
N THR A 8 -3.85 -29.35 -13.79
CA THR A 8 -4.09 -27.92 -14.03
C THR A 8 -5.10 -27.47 -13.01
N LYS A 9 -4.65 -26.69 -12.02
CA LYS A 9 -5.49 -26.10 -10.97
C LYS A 9 -6.63 -25.42 -11.71
N LYS A 10 -7.87 -25.86 -11.46
CA LYS A 10 -9.06 -25.32 -12.15
C LYS A 10 -9.04 -23.80 -11.99
N SER A 11 -9.05 -23.07 -13.10
CA SER A 11 -8.99 -21.60 -13.07
C SER A 11 -10.17 -21.05 -12.29
N ILE A 12 -9.90 -20.11 -11.38
CA ILE A 12 -10.94 -19.39 -10.63
C ILE A 12 -11.63 -18.40 -11.57
N THR A 13 -12.96 -18.38 -11.60
CA THR A 13 -13.70 -17.37 -12.37
C THR A 13 -13.66 -16.02 -11.67
N SER A 14 -13.89 -14.92 -12.39
CA SER A 14 -13.92 -13.57 -11.84
C SER A 14 -15.01 -13.43 -10.76
N ASP A 15 -16.17 -14.04 -10.94
CA ASP A 15 -17.26 -14.06 -9.94
C ASP A 15 -16.84 -14.78 -8.65
N GLN A 16 -16.29 -16.00 -8.75
CA GLN A 16 -15.71 -16.73 -7.61
C GLN A 16 -14.61 -15.95 -6.89
N LEU A 17 -13.70 -15.31 -7.64
CA LEU A 17 -12.64 -14.49 -7.08
C LEU A 17 -13.21 -13.31 -6.30
N HIS A 18 -14.19 -12.60 -6.88
CA HIS A 18 -14.86 -11.49 -6.22
C HIS A 18 -15.59 -11.92 -4.95
N ASN A 19 -16.33 -13.03 -5.02
CA ASN A 19 -17.03 -13.60 -3.88
C ASN A 19 -16.07 -13.92 -2.71
N ARG A 20 -14.94 -14.58 -3.01
CA ARG A 20 -13.90 -14.89 -2.02
C ARG A 20 -13.28 -13.62 -1.45
N ASN A 21 -13.07 -12.60 -2.27
CA ASN A 21 -12.52 -11.32 -1.83
C ASN A 21 -13.51 -10.57 -0.93
N CYS A 22 -14.81 -10.58 -1.22
CA CYS A 22 -15.85 -10.02 -0.35
C CYS A 22 -15.95 -10.76 0.99
N PHE A 23 -15.84 -12.09 0.99
CA PHE A 23 -15.71 -12.87 2.23
C PHE A 23 -14.52 -12.41 3.08
N ASN A 24 -13.33 -12.35 2.47
CA ASN A 24 -12.11 -11.91 3.14
C ASN A 24 -12.19 -10.47 3.64
N TYR A 25 -12.91 -9.61 2.94
CA TYR A 25 -13.14 -8.24 3.39
C TYR A 25 -14.06 -8.20 4.62
N LEU A 26 -15.25 -8.81 4.51
CA LEU A 26 -16.29 -8.72 5.52
C LEU A 26 -15.86 -9.38 6.84
N ARG A 27 -15.13 -10.49 6.80
CA ARG A 27 -14.62 -11.16 8.02
C ARG A 27 -13.64 -10.30 8.82
N ASN A 28 -12.98 -9.33 8.17
CA ASN A 28 -12.01 -8.43 8.81
C ASN A 28 -12.65 -7.10 9.27
N VAL A 29 -13.93 -6.87 8.99
CA VAL A 29 -14.67 -5.72 9.53
C VAL A 29 -15.01 -5.98 10.99
N LYS A 30 -14.73 -4.98 11.85
CA LYS A 30 -15.04 -5.04 13.28
C LYS A 30 -16.50 -4.68 13.52
N PHE A 31 -17.38 -5.67 13.63
CA PHE A 31 -18.77 -5.44 14.00
C PHE A 31 -18.93 -5.48 15.52
N PRO A 32 -19.28 -4.39 16.23
CA PRO A 32 -19.76 -4.48 17.60
C PRO A 32 -21.25 -4.86 17.63
N ASP A 33 -21.72 -5.46 18.73
CA ASP A 33 -23.12 -5.91 18.86
C ASP A 33 -24.12 -4.76 18.75
N SER A 34 -23.73 -3.57 19.21
CA SER A 34 -24.51 -2.35 19.04
C SER A 34 -24.78 -2.02 17.56
N ILE A 35 -23.84 -2.28 16.65
CA ILE A 35 -24.06 -2.07 15.21
C ILE A 35 -24.95 -3.16 14.64
N LEU A 36 -24.68 -4.44 14.95
CA LEU A 36 -25.47 -5.56 14.43
C LEU A 36 -26.95 -5.45 14.78
N ASN A 37 -27.27 -5.04 16.01
CA ASN A 37 -28.66 -4.87 16.47
C ASN A 37 -29.41 -3.74 15.74
N ARG A 38 -28.71 -2.91 14.95
CA ARG A 38 -29.28 -1.81 14.16
C ARG A 38 -29.31 -2.12 12.65
N LEU A 39 -28.80 -3.28 12.24
CA LEU A 39 -28.86 -3.78 10.87
C LEU A 39 -30.15 -4.60 10.67
N PRO A 40 -30.61 -4.78 9.41
CA PRO A 40 -31.70 -5.69 9.11
C PRO A 40 -31.38 -7.09 9.63
N THR A 41 -32.34 -7.76 10.28
CA THR A 41 -32.13 -9.03 11.00
C THR A 41 -31.36 -10.06 10.18
N LYS A 42 -31.77 -10.31 8.94
CA LYS A 42 -31.11 -11.25 8.04
C LYS A 42 -29.65 -10.87 7.74
N MET A 43 -29.39 -9.58 7.50
CA MET A 43 -28.04 -9.09 7.24
C MET A 43 -27.16 -9.24 8.50
N ALA A 44 -27.70 -8.94 9.68
CA ALA A 44 -27.00 -9.14 10.94
C ALA A 44 -26.66 -10.61 11.16
N GLU A 45 -27.59 -11.53 10.94
CA GLU A 45 -27.36 -12.99 11.00
C GLU A 45 -26.24 -13.43 10.04
N ASP A 46 -26.33 -13.01 8.78
CA ASP A 46 -25.32 -13.34 7.76
C ASP A 46 -23.92 -12.80 8.13
N LEU A 47 -23.83 -11.61 8.73
CA LEU A 47 -22.57 -11.02 9.21
C LEU A 47 -22.07 -11.66 10.51
N ILE A 48 -22.96 -12.10 11.40
CA ILE A 48 -22.61 -12.84 12.62
C ILE A 48 -21.96 -14.17 12.24
N LEU A 49 -22.46 -14.85 11.21
CA LEU A 49 -21.87 -16.09 10.73
C LEU A 49 -20.39 -15.89 10.37
N LEU A 50 -19.97 -14.73 9.90
CA LEU A 50 -18.57 -14.45 9.57
C LEU A 50 -17.66 -14.28 10.80
N ARG A 51 -18.21 -14.01 12.00
CA ARG A 51 -17.41 -13.83 13.21
C ARG A 51 -16.84 -15.16 13.68
N GLY A 52 -15.52 -15.25 13.74
CA GLY A 52 -14.81 -16.44 14.26
C GLY A 52 -14.70 -17.61 13.28
N ILE A 53 -15.10 -17.42 12.02
CA ILE A 53 -14.83 -18.37 10.94
C ILE A 53 -13.36 -18.27 10.51
N ASP A 54 -12.68 -19.41 10.42
CA ASP A 54 -11.32 -19.52 9.88
C ASP A 54 -11.31 -19.16 8.38
N LYS A 55 -10.20 -18.61 7.86
CA LYS A 55 -10.03 -18.28 6.44
C LYS A 55 -10.33 -19.49 5.54
N ASP A 56 -10.04 -20.70 6.02
CA ASP A 56 -10.25 -21.96 5.31
C ASP A 56 -11.72 -22.43 5.26
N ALA A 57 -12.62 -21.79 6.02
CA ALA A 57 -14.05 -22.12 6.08
C ALA A 57 -14.91 -21.28 5.10
N TYR A 58 -14.30 -20.75 4.04
CA TYR A 58 -15.00 -20.09 2.93
C TYR A 58 -16.00 -21.01 2.22
N ASP A 59 -17.29 -20.66 2.23
CA ASP A 59 -18.32 -21.34 1.44
C ASP A 59 -18.46 -20.71 0.05
N SER A 60 -17.92 -21.37 -0.96
CA SER A 60 -18.00 -20.95 -2.37
C SER A 60 -19.42 -20.80 -2.93
N LYS A 61 -20.46 -21.30 -2.25
CA LYS A 61 -21.86 -21.19 -2.69
C LYS A 61 -22.61 -20.03 -2.06
N PHE A 62 -22.10 -19.45 -0.98
CA PHE A 62 -22.72 -18.29 -0.35
C PHE A 62 -22.36 -17.01 -1.11
N PRO A 63 -23.33 -16.15 -1.45
CA PRO A 63 -23.11 -14.94 -2.25
C PRO A 63 -22.62 -13.77 -1.37
N TYR A 64 -21.36 -13.83 -0.92
CA TYR A 64 -20.74 -12.79 -0.10
C TYR A 64 -20.63 -11.45 -0.83
N ALA A 65 -20.55 -11.42 -2.15
CA ALA A 65 -20.53 -10.14 -2.87
C ALA A 65 -21.91 -9.45 -2.86
N ASP A 66 -23.00 -10.23 -2.93
CA ASP A 66 -24.36 -9.70 -2.75
C ASP A 66 -24.52 -9.14 -1.32
N LEU A 67 -24.03 -9.86 -0.30
CA LEU A 67 -24.04 -9.38 1.09
C LEU A 67 -23.23 -8.09 1.27
N TYR A 68 -22.04 -8.03 0.68
CA TYR A 68 -21.17 -6.85 0.72
C TYR A 68 -21.86 -5.61 0.15
N THR A 69 -22.41 -5.70 -1.06
CA THR A 69 -23.06 -4.57 -1.73
C THR A 69 -24.28 -4.10 -0.94
N LYS A 70 -25.13 -5.03 -0.48
CA LYS A 70 -26.29 -4.70 0.38
C LYS A 70 -25.88 -4.02 1.68
N PHE A 71 -24.81 -4.50 2.30
CA PHE A 71 -24.28 -3.92 3.53
C PHE A 71 -23.84 -2.47 3.32
N PHE A 72 -23.06 -2.18 2.28
CA PHE A 72 -22.59 -0.82 2.00
C PHE A 72 -23.71 0.12 1.55
N ASP A 73 -24.66 -0.36 0.74
CA ASP A 73 -25.84 0.43 0.35
C ASP A 73 -26.67 0.84 1.57
N TYR A 74 -26.98 -0.12 2.45
CA TYR A 74 -27.71 0.15 3.68
C TYR A 74 -26.92 1.08 4.62
N LEU A 75 -25.63 0.83 4.80
CA LEU A 75 -24.79 1.59 5.72
C LEU A 75 -24.68 3.06 5.28
N ASP A 76 -24.46 3.33 3.99
CA ASP A 76 -24.35 4.69 3.45
C ASP A 76 -25.66 5.49 3.62
N GLU A 77 -26.83 4.84 3.47
CA GLU A 77 -28.14 5.47 3.65
C GLU A 77 -28.50 5.69 5.13
N HIS A 78 -28.05 4.81 6.02
CA HIS A 78 -28.45 4.78 7.42
C HIS A 78 -27.33 5.11 8.42
N ILE A 79 -26.18 5.62 7.96
CA ILE A 79 -25.01 5.86 8.82
C ILE A 79 -25.32 6.79 10.01
N LYS A 80 -26.23 7.75 9.82
CA LYS A 80 -26.66 8.68 10.88
C LYS A 80 -27.33 7.96 12.05
N THR A 81 -28.19 6.99 11.77
CA THR A 81 -28.93 6.23 12.79
C THR A 81 -28.10 5.08 13.34
N ILE A 82 -27.23 4.49 12.52
CA ILE A 82 -26.39 3.35 12.91
C ILE A 82 -25.20 3.80 13.78
N TYR A 83 -24.57 4.93 13.45
CA TYR A 83 -23.32 5.37 14.06
C TYR A 83 -23.41 6.75 14.72
N ASP A 84 -23.82 7.80 13.99
CA ASP A 84 -23.70 9.18 14.50
C ASP A 84 -24.54 9.41 15.75
N ALA A 85 -25.85 9.10 15.70
CA ALA A 85 -26.75 9.33 16.82
C ALA A 85 -26.37 8.49 18.06
N PRO A 86 -26.07 7.18 17.96
CA PRO A 86 -25.55 6.41 19.08
C PRO A 86 -24.23 6.96 19.64
N ARG A 87 -23.24 7.27 18.80
CA ARG A 87 -21.96 7.81 19.25
C ARG A 87 -22.15 9.13 19.98
N THR A 88 -22.94 10.06 19.43
CA THR A 88 -23.22 11.35 20.07
C THR A 88 -23.94 11.18 21.41
N ALA A 89 -24.92 10.29 21.50
CA ALA A 89 -25.62 10.01 22.76
C ALA A 89 -24.66 9.45 23.84
N LEU A 90 -23.81 8.50 23.46
CA LEU A 90 -22.80 7.93 24.35
C LEU A 90 -21.77 8.98 24.80
N SER A 91 -21.27 9.80 23.87
CA SER A 91 -20.32 10.88 24.17
C SER A 91 -20.92 11.94 25.08
N SER A 92 -22.16 12.38 24.83
CA SER A 92 -22.85 13.34 25.68
C SER A 92 -23.07 12.79 27.09
N THR A 93 -23.47 11.52 27.20
CA THR A 93 -23.64 10.85 28.50
C THR A 93 -22.30 10.76 29.24
N ARG A 94 -21.22 10.38 28.54
CA ARG A 94 -19.86 10.30 29.10
C ARG A 94 -19.38 11.67 29.60
N GLU A 95 -19.61 12.72 28.83
CA GLU A 95 -19.23 14.09 29.19
C GLU A 95 -20.01 14.60 30.40
N GLN A 96 -21.33 14.34 30.46
CA GLN A 96 -22.15 14.69 31.63
C GLN A 96 -21.63 14.03 32.91
N ILE A 97 -21.27 12.74 32.84
CA ILE A 97 -20.69 12.02 33.99
C ILE A 97 -19.32 12.59 34.37
N ASN A 98 -18.44 12.86 33.39
CA ASN A 98 -17.13 13.45 33.65
C ASN A 98 -17.23 14.85 34.27
N ASN A 99 -18.13 15.70 33.76
CA ASN A 99 -18.38 17.02 34.32
C ASN A 99 -18.83 16.91 35.78
N TYR A 100 -19.71 15.95 36.10
CA TYR A 100 -20.10 15.67 37.47
C TYR A 100 -18.93 15.21 38.36
N LEU A 101 -18.08 14.29 37.87
CA LEU A 101 -16.91 13.81 38.60
C LEU A 101 -15.89 14.92 38.89
N ASN A 102 -15.85 15.96 38.06
CA ASN A 102 -14.93 17.10 38.18
C ASN A 102 -15.49 18.29 38.99
N LEU A 103 -16.74 18.24 39.49
CA LEU A 103 -17.33 19.36 40.24
C LEU A 103 -16.68 19.56 41.63
N PRO A 104 -16.45 20.81 42.08
CA PRO A 104 -15.95 21.11 43.42
C PRO A 104 -16.88 20.57 44.53
N LYS A 105 -16.30 20.10 45.65
CA LYS A 105 -17.03 19.48 46.78
C LYS A 105 -18.22 20.29 47.34
N LYS A 106 -18.29 21.61 47.15
CA LYS A 106 -19.30 22.49 47.75
C LYS A 106 -20.64 22.57 46.99
N GLU A 107 -20.72 22.12 45.73
CA GLU A 107 -21.94 22.19 44.91
C GLU A 107 -22.66 20.84 44.76
N ASN A 108 -22.15 19.80 45.42
CA ASN A 108 -22.47 18.40 45.14
C ASN A 108 -23.88 17.98 45.61
N ASP A 109 -24.34 18.46 46.77
CA ASP A 109 -25.51 17.88 47.46
C ASP A 109 -26.84 18.08 46.71
N ARG A 110 -27.02 19.18 45.96
CA ARG A 110 -28.23 19.41 45.14
C ARG A 110 -28.18 18.74 43.76
N LEU A 111 -26.97 18.50 43.26
CA LEU A 111 -26.75 17.85 41.96
C LEU A 111 -26.78 16.31 42.07
N GLN A 112 -26.44 15.73 43.23
CA GLN A 112 -26.62 14.28 43.47
C GLN A 112 -28.08 13.84 43.33
N GLU A 113 -29.00 14.68 43.80
CA GLU A 113 -30.44 14.42 43.70
C GLU A 113 -30.94 14.58 42.25
N ALA A 114 -30.59 15.69 41.60
CA ALA A 114 -30.99 15.97 40.22
C ALA A 114 -30.38 15.00 39.19
N LEU A 115 -29.09 14.66 39.31
CA LEU A 115 -28.40 13.75 38.39
C LEU A 115 -28.72 12.28 38.70
N GLY A 116 -28.97 11.93 39.96
CA GLY A 116 -29.54 10.65 40.33
C GLY A 116 -30.92 10.45 39.69
N ILE A 117 -31.74 11.50 39.62
CA ILE A 117 -33.03 11.47 38.89
C ILE A 117 -32.81 11.35 37.38
N LEU A 118 -31.89 12.14 36.80
CA LEU A 118 -31.61 12.16 35.35
C LEU A 118 -30.97 10.86 34.83
N LEU A 119 -30.06 10.25 35.59
CA LEU A 119 -29.47 8.95 35.24
C LEU A 119 -30.45 7.79 35.48
N ARG A 120 -31.34 7.89 36.48
CA ARG A 120 -32.49 6.99 36.59
C ARG A 120 -33.47 7.19 35.43
N GLN A 121 -33.60 8.39 34.88
CA GLN A 121 -34.39 8.69 33.67
C GLN A 121 -33.77 8.03 32.43
N GLN A 122 -32.47 8.24 32.17
CA GLN A 122 -31.81 7.71 30.97
C GLN A 122 -31.57 6.19 30.99
N VAL A 123 -31.39 5.59 32.18
CA VAL A 123 -31.41 4.13 32.33
C VAL A 123 -32.81 3.55 32.08
N ARG A 124 -33.87 4.33 32.34
CA ARG A 124 -35.27 3.98 32.02
C ARG A 124 -35.60 4.17 30.53
N ASP A 125 -35.04 5.19 29.88
CA ASP A 125 -35.29 5.49 28.46
C ASP A 125 -34.56 4.54 27.49
N LEU A 126 -33.50 3.86 27.92
CA LEU A 126 -32.80 2.88 27.09
C LEU A 126 -33.43 1.49 27.08
N HIS A 127 -34.22 1.12 28.09
CA HIS A 127 -34.81 -0.21 28.22
C HIS A 127 -36.14 -0.16 28.98
N SER A 128 -37.29 -0.24 28.30
CA SER A 128 -38.49 -0.94 28.79
C SER A 128 -39.74 -0.72 27.92
N ASP A 129 -40.09 -1.71 27.11
CA ASP A 129 -41.51 -1.97 26.85
C ASP A 129 -42.05 -2.79 28.04
N LEU A 130 -43.22 -2.43 28.58
CA LEU A 130 -43.94 -3.21 29.59
C LEU A 130 -45.08 -3.96 28.90
N HIS A 131 -45.01 -5.29 28.90
CA HIS A 131 -46.01 -6.16 28.29
C HIS A 131 -46.92 -6.76 29.37
N LEU A 132 -48.23 -6.77 29.13
CA LEU A 132 -49.21 -7.39 30.02
C LEU A 132 -49.67 -8.71 29.40
N LEU A 133 -49.38 -9.83 30.05
CA LEU A 133 -49.70 -11.18 29.56
C LEU A 133 -50.52 -11.93 30.61
N THR A 134 -51.42 -12.80 30.16
CA THR A 134 -52.21 -13.68 31.03
C THR A 134 -51.43 -14.94 31.46
N GLU A 135 -50.39 -15.28 30.70
CA GLU A 135 -49.47 -16.38 30.97
C GLU A 135 -48.10 -16.04 30.38
N LEU A 136 -47.04 -16.58 30.97
CA LEU A 136 -45.68 -16.34 30.49
C LEU A 136 -45.43 -17.23 29.24
N PRO A 137 -45.05 -16.67 28.08
CA PRO A 137 -44.75 -17.45 26.88
C PRO A 137 -43.54 -18.37 27.11
N GLN A 138 -43.54 -19.55 26.47
CA GLN A 138 -42.39 -20.46 26.53
C GLN A 138 -41.15 -19.89 25.83
N ASP A 139 -41.33 -19.02 24.85
CA ASP A 139 -40.26 -18.29 24.17
C ASP A 139 -40.29 -16.82 24.59
N LEU A 140 -39.24 -16.40 25.31
CA LEU A 140 -39.11 -15.04 25.82
C LEU A 140 -38.25 -14.14 24.91
N THR A 141 -37.88 -14.63 23.72
CA THR A 141 -36.94 -13.93 22.83
C THR A 141 -37.46 -12.58 22.36
N GLU A 142 -38.77 -12.45 22.12
CA GLU A 142 -39.41 -11.19 21.72
C GLU A 142 -39.53 -10.16 22.86
N TYR A 143 -39.26 -10.57 24.10
CA TYR A 143 -39.36 -9.73 25.30
C TYR A 143 -38.00 -9.39 25.92
N ARG A 144 -36.88 -9.69 25.25
CA ARG A 144 -35.53 -9.41 25.77
C ARG A 144 -35.32 -7.91 25.99
N GLY A 145 -34.98 -7.53 27.21
CA GLY A 145 -34.86 -6.14 27.64
C GLY A 145 -36.19 -5.49 28.04
N SER A 146 -37.27 -6.27 28.12
CA SER A 146 -38.62 -5.80 28.45
C SER A 146 -39.08 -6.31 29.82
N TYR A 147 -40.06 -5.61 30.39
CA TYR A 147 -40.77 -6.04 31.58
C TYR A 147 -42.06 -6.76 31.16
N ILE A 148 -42.36 -7.90 31.79
CA ILE A 148 -43.59 -8.66 31.58
C ILE A 148 -44.37 -8.68 32.88
N CYS A 149 -45.60 -8.17 32.86
CA CYS A 149 -46.58 -8.38 33.91
C CYS A 149 -47.39 -9.64 33.55
N VAL A 150 -47.27 -10.68 34.36
CA VAL A 150 -48.09 -11.88 34.23
C VAL A 150 -49.20 -11.81 35.27
N ASN A 151 -50.44 -11.64 34.82
CA ASN A 151 -51.61 -11.62 35.68
C ASN A 151 -52.38 -12.94 35.53
N THR A 152 -52.14 -13.87 36.46
CA THR A 152 -52.88 -15.13 36.53
C THR A 152 -53.99 -15.03 37.57
N SER A 153 -54.98 -15.94 37.51
CA SER A 153 -56.05 -16.01 38.51
C SER A 153 -55.56 -16.29 39.94
N GLU A 154 -54.31 -16.72 40.11
CA GLU A 154 -53.74 -17.11 41.41
C GLU A 154 -52.66 -16.14 41.91
N ARG A 155 -51.98 -15.42 41.01
CA ARG A 155 -50.89 -14.50 41.35
C ARG A 155 -50.58 -13.53 40.22
N SER A 156 -50.35 -12.27 40.57
CA SER A 156 -49.85 -11.25 39.65
C SER A 156 -48.35 -11.05 39.92
N SER A 157 -47.49 -11.27 38.92
CA SER A 157 -46.03 -11.16 39.05
C SER A 157 -45.44 -10.27 37.97
N LEU A 158 -44.50 -9.39 38.35
CA LEU A 158 -43.72 -8.59 37.42
C LEU A 158 -42.37 -9.28 37.18
N CYS A 159 -42.04 -9.57 35.92
CA CYS A 159 -40.78 -10.19 35.53
C CYS A 159 -40.00 -9.24 34.63
N TYR A 160 -38.68 -9.18 34.79
CA TYR A 160 -37.78 -8.57 33.81
C TYR A 160 -37.08 -9.68 33.03
N ILE A 161 -37.17 -9.62 31.70
CA ILE A 161 -36.41 -10.52 30.82
C ILE A 161 -35.15 -9.77 30.41
N SER A 162 -34.01 -10.24 30.89
CA SER A 162 -32.71 -9.65 30.55
C SER A 162 -32.40 -9.80 29.05
N PRO A 163 -31.40 -9.05 28.54
CA PRO A 163 -30.95 -9.17 27.15
C PRO A 163 -30.48 -10.59 26.75
N ASP A 164 -30.00 -11.40 27.71
CA ASP A 164 -29.61 -12.79 27.49
C ASP A 164 -30.78 -13.79 27.61
N GLY A 165 -32.00 -13.31 27.87
CA GLY A 165 -33.22 -14.11 27.97
C GLY A 165 -33.49 -14.70 29.36
N THR A 166 -32.69 -14.34 30.37
CA THR A 166 -32.94 -14.77 31.76
C THR A 166 -34.10 -14.00 32.40
N GLN A 167 -35.03 -14.75 33.00
CA GLN A 167 -36.19 -14.21 33.69
C GLN A 167 -35.82 -13.87 35.14
N ASN A 168 -36.11 -12.64 35.57
CA ASN A 168 -35.96 -12.21 36.95
C ASN A 168 -37.31 -11.73 37.50
N GLU A 169 -37.88 -12.45 38.46
CA GLU A 169 -39.11 -12.04 39.15
C GLU A 169 -38.82 -10.88 40.11
N LEU A 170 -39.58 -9.80 40.00
CA LEU A 170 -39.42 -8.59 40.81
C LEU A 170 -40.48 -8.57 41.93
N ASN A 171 -40.02 -8.31 43.15
CA ASN A 171 -40.89 -8.23 44.32
C ASN A 171 -41.61 -6.87 44.30
N VAL A 172 -42.93 -6.86 44.08
CA VAL A 172 -43.76 -5.65 44.00
C VAL A 172 -44.81 -5.62 45.13
N ASP A 173 -45.15 -4.43 45.61
CA ASP A 173 -46.24 -4.23 46.58
C ASP A 173 -47.58 -4.61 45.94
N GLU A 174 -48.12 -5.74 46.40
CA GLU A 174 -49.31 -6.38 45.84
C GLU A 174 -50.56 -5.49 45.91
N HIS A 175 -50.67 -4.58 46.88
CA HIS A 175 -51.83 -3.71 47.03
C HIS A 175 -51.85 -2.60 45.98
N LYS A 176 -50.73 -1.89 45.81
CA LYS A 176 -50.60 -0.85 44.76
C LYS A 176 -50.58 -1.44 43.36
N PHE A 177 -50.00 -2.64 43.22
CA PHE A 177 -49.99 -3.37 41.96
C PHE A 177 -51.42 -3.73 41.52
N ASN A 178 -52.26 -4.17 42.44
CA ASN A 178 -53.67 -4.44 42.18
C ASN A 178 -54.51 -3.17 41.97
N GLU A 179 -54.15 -2.05 42.59
CA GLU A 179 -54.77 -0.74 42.35
C GLU A 179 -54.54 -0.27 40.90
N ILE A 180 -53.29 -0.38 40.42
CA ILE A 180 -52.92 -0.03 39.04
C ILE A 180 -53.54 -1.00 38.02
N LEU A 181 -53.62 -2.30 38.34
CA LEU A 181 -54.33 -3.29 37.52
C LEU A 181 -55.85 -3.07 37.51
N GLY A 182 -56.44 -2.56 38.60
CA GLY A 182 -57.86 -2.22 38.70
C GLY A 182 -58.27 -1.02 37.84
N GLU A 183 -57.34 -0.12 37.52
CA GLU A 183 -57.54 0.97 36.56
C GLU A 183 -57.44 0.50 35.09
N MET A 184 -56.94 -0.71 34.84
CA MET A 184 -56.73 -1.26 33.49
C MET A 184 -57.94 -2.08 33.03
N ASN A 185 -58.46 -1.76 31.84
CA ASN A 185 -59.54 -2.53 31.21
C ASN A 185 -58.96 -3.75 30.45
N PRO A 186 -59.22 -5.00 30.88
CA PRO A 186 -58.50 -6.19 30.41
C PRO A 186 -58.86 -6.65 28.98
N GLN A 187 -59.64 -5.88 28.21
CA GLN A 187 -60.09 -6.29 26.86
C GLN A 187 -59.25 -5.77 25.67
N ARG A 188 -58.03 -5.25 25.89
CA ARG A 188 -57.16 -4.81 24.78
C ARG A 188 -55.83 -5.56 24.75
N SER A 189 -55.53 -6.18 23.60
CA SER A 189 -54.30 -6.94 23.32
C SER A 189 -53.16 -6.07 22.75
N THR A 190 -53.08 -4.80 23.13
CA THR A 190 -52.04 -3.86 22.66
C THR A 190 -51.11 -3.46 23.81
N PRO A 191 -49.80 -3.25 23.56
CA PRO A 191 -48.86 -2.76 24.57
C PRO A 191 -49.41 -1.52 25.27
N PHE A 192 -49.39 -1.53 26.62
CA PHE A 192 -49.91 -0.44 27.43
C PHE A 192 -48.74 0.35 28.01
N HIS A 193 -48.72 1.68 27.81
CA HIS A 193 -47.72 2.56 28.41
C HIS A 193 -48.25 3.10 29.74
N LEU A 194 -47.60 2.75 30.84
CA LEU A 194 -47.85 3.37 32.15
C LEU A 194 -47.38 4.83 32.15
N ARG A 195 -48.05 5.69 32.92
CA ARG A 195 -47.56 7.06 33.15
C ARG A 195 -46.33 7.04 34.07
N GLU A 196 -45.43 8.00 33.88
CA GLU A 196 -44.14 8.13 34.57
C GLU A 196 -44.27 8.10 36.11
N ASP A 197 -45.34 8.69 36.64
CA ASP A 197 -45.68 8.72 38.06
C ASP A 197 -46.13 7.34 38.59
N GLN A 198 -46.83 6.54 37.78
CA GLN A 198 -47.31 5.20 38.15
C GLN A 198 -46.18 4.18 38.23
N VAL A 199 -45.23 4.20 37.27
CA VAL A 199 -44.01 3.35 37.31
C VAL A 199 -43.09 3.77 38.46
N THR A 200 -42.93 5.08 38.66
CA THR A 200 -42.15 5.62 39.78
C THR A 200 -42.79 5.26 41.12
N SER A 201 -44.12 5.27 41.26
CA SER A 201 -44.81 4.76 42.46
C SER A 201 -44.59 3.26 42.70
N LEU A 202 -44.50 2.45 41.65
CA LEU A 202 -44.30 1.00 41.75
C LEU A 202 -42.87 0.59 42.14
N ILE A 203 -41.86 1.35 41.65
CA ILE A 203 -40.45 0.96 41.75
C ILE A 203 -39.70 1.75 42.84
N THR A 204 -39.99 3.03 43.02
CA THR A 204 -39.18 3.89 43.90
C THR A 204 -39.49 3.69 45.39
N ASP A 205 -40.67 3.16 45.71
CA ASP A 205 -41.05 2.82 47.09
C ASP A 205 -40.39 1.52 47.60
N ASN A 206 -39.76 0.73 46.71
CA ASN A 206 -38.95 -0.43 47.09
C ASN A 206 -37.47 -0.08 47.39
N ILE A 207 -37.03 1.15 47.10
CA ILE A 207 -35.66 1.65 47.39
C ILE A 207 -35.68 2.68 48.53
N ARG A 208 -36.85 3.19 48.92
CA ARG A 208 -37.01 3.72 50.27
C ARG A 208 -36.94 2.54 51.21
N ASP A 209 -35.82 2.39 51.92
CA ASP A 209 -35.79 1.55 53.10
C ASP A 209 -37.04 1.93 53.92
N LYS A 210 -37.94 0.95 54.12
CA LYS A 210 -39.12 1.11 54.96
C LYS A 210 -38.66 1.70 56.29
N ASP A 211 -39.53 2.47 56.94
CA ASP A 211 -39.19 3.06 58.23
C ASP A 211 -38.52 2.02 59.12
N ALA A 212 -37.27 2.29 59.50
CA ALA A 212 -36.38 1.31 60.10
C ALA A 212 -36.01 1.77 61.49
N ASP A 213 -36.05 0.86 62.46
CA ASP A 213 -35.59 1.18 63.80
C ASP A 213 -34.06 1.14 63.84
N LEU A 214 -33.45 2.18 64.42
CA LEU A 214 -32.04 2.22 64.78
C LEU A 214 -31.89 2.04 66.28
N HIS A 215 -31.31 0.91 66.69
CA HIS A 215 -31.06 0.58 68.08
C HIS A 215 -29.64 0.97 68.48
N LEU A 216 -29.53 1.72 69.57
CA LEU A 216 -28.26 2.16 70.14
C LEU A 216 -27.92 1.26 71.33
N LEU A 217 -27.11 0.23 71.09
CA LEU A 217 -26.80 -0.80 72.08
C LEU A 217 -25.34 -0.73 72.51
N ALA A 218 -25.02 -1.27 73.68
CA ALA A 218 -23.63 -1.35 74.13
C ALA A 218 -22.85 -2.37 73.28
N GLU A 219 -23.46 -3.52 73.00
CA GLU A 219 -22.88 -4.64 72.25
C GLU A 219 -23.97 -5.24 71.34
N LEU A 220 -23.56 -6.04 70.34
CA LEU A 220 -24.48 -6.73 69.44
C LEU A 220 -25.17 -7.88 70.20
N PRO A 221 -26.52 -7.94 70.26
CA PRO A 221 -27.22 -9.03 70.95
C PRO A 221 -26.95 -10.40 70.31
N GLU A 222 -26.84 -11.46 71.12
CA GLU A 222 -26.73 -12.84 70.63
C GLU A 222 -28.00 -13.30 69.89
N ASP A 223 -29.16 -12.78 70.29
CA ASP A 223 -30.45 -13.03 69.63
C ASP A 223 -30.91 -11.79 68.84
N LEU A 224 -30.87 -11.91 67.52
CA LEU A 224 -31.23 -10.87 66.57
C LEU A 224 -32.70 -10.95 66.11
N ALA A 225 -33.47 -11.92 66.59
CA ALA A 225 -34.84 -12.16 66.12
C ALA A 225 -35.77 -10.96 66.33
N ASN A 226 -35.53 -10.17 67.38
CA ASN A 226 -36.32 -8.98 67.72
C ASN A 226 -35.91 -7.70 66.95
N TYR A 227 -34.86 -7.79 66.12
CA TYR A 227 -34.29 -6.63 65.42
C TYR A 227 -34.42 -6.75 63.90
N LYS A 228 -35.20 -7.70 63.39
CA LYS A 228 -35.37 -7.94 61.96
C LYS A 228 -35.85 -6.68 61.22
N GLY A 229 -35.16 -6.32 60.14
CA GLY A 229 -35.41 -5.10 59.38
C GLY A 229 -34.94 -3.81 60.07
N SER A 230 -34.14 -3.93 61.14
CA SER A 230 -33.64 -2.79 61.92
C SER A 230 -32.12 -2.66 61.78
N TYR A 231 -31.60 -1.49 62.17
CA TYR A 231 -30.17 -1.22 62.28
C TYR A 231 -29.75 -1.25 63.76
N ILE A 232 -28.55 -1.76 64.04
CA ILE A 232 -27.96 -1.77 65.38
C ILE A 232 -26.63 -1.03 65.34
N TYR A 233 -26.50 0.05 66.12
CA TYR A 233 -25.26 0.78 66.30
C TYR A 233 -24.72 0.49 67.71
N CYS A 234 -23.60 -0.24 67.78
CA CYS A 234 -23.03 -0.70 69.05
C CYS A 234 -21.51 -0.77 69.02
N TYR A 235 -20.87 -1.02 70.17
CA TYR A 235 -19.43 -1.30 70.20
C TYR A 235 -19.15 -2.71 69.71
N ASP A 236 -18.03 -2.84 69.01
CA ASP A 236 -17.49 -4.12 68.54
C ASP A 236 -16.81 -4.85 69.69
N SER A 237 -17.43 -5.92 70.20
CA SER A 237 -16.91 -6.71 71.32
C SER A 237 -15.65 -7.51 70.96
N GLU A 238 -15.39 -7.74 69.68
CA GLU A 238 -14.24 -8.50 69.19
C GLU A 238 -12.94 -7.69 69.16
N THR A 239 -13.00 -6.35 69.23
CA THR A 239 -11.81 -5.50 69.21
C THR A 239 -11.65 -4.73 70.52
N ASN A 240 -10.52 -4.89 71.19
CA ASN A 240 -10.14 -4.16 72.43
C ASN A 240 -10.12 -2.62 72.29
N ASN A 241 -10.48 -2.07 71.13
CA ASN A 241 -10.38 -0.67 70.76
C ASN A 241 -11.68 0.15 70.85
N LYS A 242 -12.76 -0.36 71.47
CA LYS A 242 -14.05 0.37 71.62
C LYS A 242 -14.50 1.08 70.33
N LYS A 243 -14.32 0.45 69.18
CA LYS A 243 -14.82 1.01 67.91
C LYS A 243 -16.30 0.69 67.79
N ARG A 244 -17.11 1.70 67.47
CA ARG A 244 -18.52 1.49 67.13
C ARG A 244 -18.64 0.88 65.74
N LYS A 245 -19.63 0.02 65.53
CA LYS A 245 -20.02 -0.55 64.24
C LYS A 245 -21.54 -0.39 64.08
N LEU A 246 -21.98 -0.24 62.84
CA LEU A 246 -23.39 -0.29 62.48
C LEU A 246 -23.66 -1.63 61.81
N TYR A 247 -24.74 -2.30 62.18
CA TYR A 247 -25.20 -3.56 61.61
C TYR A 247 -26.60 -3.37 61.05
N HIS A 248 -26.90 -4.02 59.94
CA HIS A 248 -28.26 -4.17 59.40
C HIS A 248 -28.72 -5.60 59.63
N ILE A 249 -29.89 -5.79 60.23
CA ILE A 249 -30.45 -7.11 60.51
C ILE A 249 -31.49 -7.42 59.45
N GLU A 250 -31.23 -8.43 58.64
CA GLU A 250 -32.11 -8.82 57.54
C GLU A 250 -33.37 -9.51 58.06
N ALA A 251 -34.40 -9.65 57.21
CA ALA A 251 -35.69 -10.24 57.59
C ALA A 251 -35.56 -11.71 58.05
N ASP A 252 -34.52 -12.42 57.59
CA ASP A 252 -34.19 -13.78 58.02
C ASP A 252 -33.51 -13.83 59.40
N GLY A 253 -33.09 -12.68 59.95
CA GLY A 253 -32.39 -12.57 61.23
C GLY A 253 -30.87 -12.56 61.12
N THR A 254 -30.29 -12.62 59.91
CA THR A 254 -28.85 -12.48 59.70
C THR A 254 -28.41 -11.02 59.83
N CYS A 255 -27.21 -10.76 60.36
CA CYS A 255 -26.66 -9.41 60.45
C CYS A 255 -25.58 -9.16 59.39
N LYS A 256 -25.62 -8.00 58.74
CA LYS A 256 -24.56 -7.50 57.86
C LYS A 256 -23.96 -6.23 58.42
N THR A 257 -22.63 -6.17 58.54
CA THR A 257 -21.94 -4.94 58.97
C THR A 257 -22.07 -3.86 57.90
N VAL A 258 -22.55 -2.68 58.30
CA VAL A 258 -22.63 -1.48 57.47
C VAL A 258 -21.36 -0.65 57.67
N ASN A 259 -20.61 -0.43 56.59
CA ASN A 259 -19.32 0.25 56.66
C ASN A 259 -19.50 1.78 56.70
N ILE A 260 -19.26 2.38 57.87
CA ILE A 260 -19.29 3.84 58.08
C ILE A 260 -17.86 4.39 58.03
N LYS A 261 -17.62 5.39 57.19
CA LYS A 261 -16.28 5.99 57.02
C LYS A 261 -15.89 6.98 58.11
N ASP A 262 -16.82 7.83 58.53
CA ASP A 262 -16.59 8.83 59.56
C ASP A 262 -17.61 8.66 60.66
N PHE A 263 -17.26 7.81 61.62
CA PHE A 263 -18.08 7.61 62.81
C PHE A 263 -18.29 8.90 63.61
N LYS A 264 -17.42 9.91 63.50
CA LYS A 264 -17.65 11.21 64.16
C LYS A 264 -18.75 11.99 63.47
N SER A 265 -18.75 12.05 62.14
CA SER A 265 -19.85 12.68 61.38
C SER A 265 -21.16 11.92 61.59
N PHE A 266 -21.11 10.59 61.59
CA PHE A 266 -22.28 9.75 61.85
C PHE A 266 -22.80 9.96 63.27
N ASP A 267 -21.93 10.04 64.28
CA ASP A 267 -22.30 10.33 65.67
C ASP A 267 -22.93 11.74 65.79
N LEU A 268 -22.41 12.76 65.09
CA LEU A 268 -22.98 14.12 65.08
C LEU A 268 -24.37 14.18 64.43
N ASP A 269 -24.52 13.55 63.25
CA ASP A 269 -25.81 13.44 62.56
C ASP A 269 -26.81 12.64 63.44
N LEU A 270 -26.34 11.59 64.12
CA LEU A 270 -27.13 10.80 65.06
C LEU A 270 -27.54 11.59 66.30
N GLU A 271 -26.66 12.43 66.85
CA GLU A 271 -26.97 13.32 67.99
C GLU A 271 -28.02 14.37 67.60
N GLU A 272 -27.97 14.88 66.38
CA GLU A 272 -28.96 15.84 65.87
C GLU A 272 -30.35 15.20 65.70
N ILE A 273 -30.40 13.97 65.18
CA ILE A 273 -31.65 13.22 64.97
C ILE A 273 -32.18 12.65 66.29
N ASN A 274 -31.30 12.20 67.19
CA ASN A 274 -31.63 11.64 68.50
C ASN A 274 -31.42 12.62 69.67
N LYS A 275 -31.86 13.89 69.51
CA LYS A 275 -31.91 14.88 70.61
C LYS A 275 -32.51 14.35 71.92
N PRO A 276 -33.59 13.54 71.93
CA PRO A 276 -34.13 12.99 73.17
C PRO A 276 -33.32 11.82 73.76
N LYS A 277 -32.19 11.40 73.16
CA LYS A 277 -31.31 10.30 73.61
C LYS A 277 -32.05 8.99 73.90
N ARG A 278 -32.93 8.58 72.99
CA ARG A 278 -33.66 7.32 73.09
C ARG A 278 -32.74 6.13 72.73
N PRO A 279 -32.90 4.97 73.38
CA PRO A 279 -32.13 3.76 73.08
C PRO A 279 -32.53 3.09 71.75
N SER A 280 -33.68 3.44 71.20
CA SER A 280 -34.14 3.04 69.87
C SER A 280 -34.79 4.25 69.19
N LEU A 281 -34.51 4.41 67.90
CA LEU A 281 -34.99 5.50 67.08
C LEU A 281 -35.71 4.93 65.87
N HIS A 282 -37.00 5.21 65.74
CA HIS A 282 -37.69 4.96 64.48
C HIS A 282 -37.23 5.99 63.46
N LEU A 283 -36.45 5.57 62.48
CA LEU A 283 -35.98 6.42 61.41
C LEU A 283 -37.00 6.36 60.28
N ASN A 284 -37.61 7.49 59.96
CA ASN A 284 -38.36 7.57 58.72
C ASN A 284 -37.41 7.49 57.51
N SER A 285 -37.95 7.18 56.33
CA SER A 285 -37.16 7.08 55.09
C SER A 285 -36.18 8.26 54.83
N ASP A 286 -36.58 9.49 55.17
CA ASP A 286 -35.74 10.70 55.08
C ASP A 286 -34.56 10.66 56.07
N GLN A 287 -34.77 10.17 57.28
CA GLN A 287 -33.76 10.04 58.32
C GLN A 287 -32.82 8.86 58.06
N VAL A 288 -33.32 7.73 57.55
CA VAL A 288 -32.48 6.62 57.07
C VAL A 288 -31.55 7.11 55.96
N THR A 289 -32.08 7.87 55.00
CA THR A 289 -31.28 8.45 53.91
C THR A 289 -30.22 9.43 54.43
N LYS A 290 -30.61 10.34 55.35
CA LYS A 290 -29.69 11.34 55.92
C LYS A 290 -28.62 10.75 56.82
N LEU A 291 -28.94 9.72 57.59
CA LEU A 291 -28.04 9.17 58.60
C LEU A 291 -27.20 8.00 58.05
N ILE A 292 -27.83 7.11 57.30
CA ILE A 292 -27.23 5.85 56.84
C ILE A 292 -26.72 6.02 55.41
N THR A 293 -27.56 6.43 54.45
CA THR A 293 -27.18 6.53 53.03
C THR A 293 -26.13 7.61 52.77
N LYS A 294 -26.22 8.77 53.43
CA LYS A 294 -25.21 9.85 53.36
C LYS A 294 -23.82 9.41 53.85
N ASN A 295 -23.77 8.48 54.80
CA ASN A 295 -22.53 7.99 55.41
C ASN A 295 -22.01 6.69 54.76
N ILE A 296 -22.82 6.01 53.92
CA ILE A 296 -22.41 4.90 53.04
C ILE A 296 -21.70 5.47 51.79
N CYS A 297 -20.45 5.86 52.01
CA CYS A 297 -19.34 5.97 51.07
C CYS A 297 -19.62 6.47 49.62
N LYS A 298 -19.49 7.79 49.41
CA LYS A 298 -19.27 8.46 48.10
C LYS A 298 -18.27 7.75 47.16
N LYS A 299 -17.24 7.10 47.73
CA LYS A 299 -16.21 6.38 46.96
C LYS A 299 -16.81 5.26 46.09
N THR A 300 -17.79 4.52 46.61
CA THR A 300 -18.46 3.43 45.88
C THR A 300 -19.35 3.92 44.73
N PHE A 301 -19.93 5.11 44.84
CA PHE A 301 -20.72 5.72 43.77
C PHE A 301 -19.83 6.34 42.68
N ASP A 302 -18.81 7.11 43.08
CA ASP A 302 -17.81 7.65 42.16
C ASP A 302 -17.06 6.52 41.44
N GLU A 303 -16.75 5.41 42.12
CA GLU A 303 -16.17 4.20 41.51
C GLU A 303 -17.11 3.59 40.45
N LYS A 304 -18.42 3.48 40.72
CA LYS A 304 -19.42 3.01 39.74
C LYS A 304 -19.58 3.95 38.56
N LEU A 305 -19.57 5.26 38.79
CA LEU A 305 -19.61 6.26 37.70
C LEU A 305 -18.35 6.21 36.85
N ASN A 306 -17.17 6.09 37.46
CA ASN A 306 -15.91 5.89 36.74
C ASN A 306 -15.93 4.60 35.91
N GLN A 307 -16.45 3.49 36.46
CA GLN A 307 -16.67 2.25 35.70
C GLN A 307 -17.62 2.47 34.51
N LYS A 308 -18.72 3.23 34.70
CA LYS A 308 -19.64 3.56 33.62
C LYS A 308 -18.98 4.42 32.54
N VAL A 309 -18.17 5.42 32.92
CA VAL A 309 -17.38 6.23 31.98
C VAL A 309 -16.43 5.35 31.16
N GLN A 310 -15.77 4.38 31.79
CA GLN A 310 -14.90 3.43 31.10
C GLN A 310 -15.69 2.55 30.12
N LEU A 311 -16.86 2.04 30.52
CA LEU A 311 -17.72 1.23 29.64
C LEU A 311 -18.24 2.04 28.45
N LEU A 312 -18.72 3.27 28.67
CA LEU A 312 -19.13 4.18 27.60
C LEU A 312 -17.96 4.51 26.66
N GLY A 313 -16.76 4.71 27.22
CA GLY A 313 -15.54 4.91 26.46
C GLY A 313 -15.23 3.74 25.53
N LYS A 314 -15.31 2.50 26.04
CA LYS A 314 -15.12 1.28 25.25
C LYS A 314 -16.18 1.12 24.14
N GLU A 315 -17.43 1.48 24.41
CA GLU A 315 -18.49 1.39 23.41
C GLU A 315 -18.31 2.42 22.29
N ILE A 316 -17.92 3.66 22.63
CA ILE A 316 -17.54 4.69 21.65
C ILE A 316 -16.35 4.20 20.81
N GLU A 317 -15.31 3.67 21.45
CA GLU A 317 -14.14 3.13 20.77
C GLU A 317 -14.51 1.99 19.82
N ALA A 318 -15.41 1.09 20.23
CA ALA A 318 -15.89 0.00 19.38
C ALA A 318 -16.68 0.48 18.15
N LEU A 319 -17.47 1.56 18.29
CA LEU A 319 -18.14 2.21 17.16
C LEU A 319 -17.14 2.87 16.21
N GLU A 320 -16.12 3.53 16.75
CA GLU A 320 -15.06 4.15 15.94
C GLU A 320 -14.21 3.10 15.23
N ASP A 321 -13.88 2.01 15.90
CA ASP A 321 -13.17 0.87 15.33
C ASP A 321 -13.93 0.19 14.20
N PHE A 322 -15.26 0.14 14.28
CA PHE A 322 -16.10 -0.31 13.18
C PHE A 322 -15.87 0.52 11.92
N ILE A 323 -16.03 1.85 12.00
CA ILE A 323 -15.82 2.76 10.86
C ILE A 323 -14.37 2.68 10.36
N TYR A 324 -13.41 2.65 11.29
CA TYR A 324 -11.98 2.57 10.96
C TYR A 324 -11.67 1.29 10.15
N SER A 325 -12.24 0.15 10.55
CA SER A 325 -12.07 -1.14 9.87
C SER A 325 -12.69 -1.23 8.47
N LEU A 326 -13.53 -0.27 8.05
CA LEU A 326 -14.04 -0.19 6.69
C LEU A 326 -12.99 0.35 5.69
N TYR A 327 -11.92 0.99 6.16
CA TYR A 327 -10.86 1.54 5.31
C TYR A 327 -9.50 0.94 5.66
N ALA A 328 -9.17 0.88 6.95
CA ALA A 328 -8.00 0.21 7.47
C ALA A 328 -8.23 -1.31 7.60
N ASN A 329 -8.67 -1.93 6.52
CA ASN A 329 -9.02 -3.35 6.47
C ASN A 329 -7.82 -4.19 5.98
N ASP A 330 -7.18 -4.93 6.87
CA ASP A 330 -6.03 -5.78 6.54
C ASP A 330 -6.49 -7.20 6.19
N ASN A 331 -6.97 -7.37 4.95
CA ASN A 331 -7.63 -8.61 4.50
C ASN A 331 -6.79 -9.51 3.59
N GLU A 332 -5.54 -9.15 3.31
CA GLU A 332 -4.62 -9.85 2.40
C GLU A 332 -5.14 -10.07 0.96
N ILE A 333 -6.23 -9.42 0.55
CA ILE A 333 -6.90 -9.69 -0.74
C ILE A 333 -5.95 -9.48 -1.93
N LEU A 334 -5.07 -8.49 -1.86
CA LEU A 334 -4.09 -8.23 -2.94
C LEU A 334 -3.09 -9.39 -3.09
N LYS A 335 -2.61 -9.94 -1.98
CA LYS A 335 -1.69 -11.08 -1.96
C LYS A 335 -2.39 -12.35 -2.49
N ASP A 336 -3.59 -12.64 -1.97
CA ASP A 336 -4.38 -13.80 -2.40
C ASP A 336 -4.76 -13.71 -3.89
N THR A 337 -5.17 -12.53 -4.36
CA THR A 337 -5.49 -12.29 -5.78
C THR A 337 -4.24 -12.43 -6.65
N TYR A 338 -3.09 -11.90 -6.22
CA TYR A 338 -1.84 -12.06 -6.96
C TYR A 338 -1.41 -13.51 -7.05
N ASN A 339 -1.54 -14.29 -5.97
CA ASN A 339 -1.18 -15.71 -5.97
C ASN A 339 -1.92 -16.52 -7.05
N ASP A 340 -3.17 -16.17 -7.36
CA ASP A 340 -3.93 -16.84 -8.43
C ASP A 340 -3.40 -16.50 -9.84
N ILE A 341 -2.81 -15.31 -10.03
CA ILE A 341 -2.30 -14.85 -11.33
C ILE A 341 -0.77 -14.83 -11.44
N ARG A 342 -0.05 -15.17 -10.36
CA ARG A 342 1.43 -15.05 -10.23
C ARG A 342 2.18 -15.73 -11.37
N HIS A 343 1.73 -16.91 -11.78
CA HIS A 343 2.33 -17.64 -12.90
C HIS A 343 2.22 -16.88 -14.24
N ILE A 344 1.14 -16.12 -14.47
CA ILE A 344 0.92 -15.36 -15.70
C ILE A 344 1.90 -14.18 -15.80
N THR A 345 2.15 -13.49 -14.68
CA THR A 345 3.00 -12.30 -14.62
C THR A 345 4.48 -12.66 -14.63
N LEU A 346 4.89 -13.68 -13.87
CA LEU A 346 6.30 -14.07 -13.78
C LEU A 346 6.80 -14.84 -15.01
N GLU A 347 5.94 -15.62 -15.67
CA GLU A 347 6.29 -16.34 -16.91
C GLU A 347 6.07 -15.49 -18.17
N HIS A 348 5.70 -14.21 -18.02
CA HIS A 348 5.56 -13.30 -19.15
C HIS A 348 6.89 -13.13 -19.88
N SER A 349 6.84 -13.09 -21.22
CA SER A 349 8.00 -12.91 -22.09
C SER A 349 7.68 -11.90 -23.19
N PRO A 350 8.68 -11.36 -23.91
CA PRO A 350 8.45 -10.38 -24.98
C PRO A 350 7.48 -10.86 -26.07
N ASN A 351 7.38 -12.18 -26.29
CA ASN A 351 6.49 -12.79 -27.28
C ASN A 351 5.14 -13.27 -26.68
N SER A 352 4.91 -13.13 -25.38
CA SER A 352 3.63 -13.47 -24.77
C SER A 352 2.53 -12.47 -25.13
N ASP A 353 1.27 -12.90 -25.03
CA ASP A 353 0.15 -11.98 -25.09
C ASP A 353 0.24 -10.96 -23.94
N ARG A 354 -0.31 -9.74 -24.14
CA ARG A 354 -0.32 -8.71 -23.10
C ARG A 354 -0.89 -9.30 -21.81
N ILE A 355 -0.19 -9.11 -20.69
CA ILE A 355 -0.58 -9.59 -19.36
C ILE A 355 -2.05 -9.29 -19.06
N GLN A 356 -2.52 -8.10 -19.44
CA GLN A 356 -3.92 -7.70 -19.37
C GLN A 356 -4.89 -8.76 -19.92
N LYS A 357 -4.64 -9.26 -21.13
CA LYS A 357 -5.50 -10.23 -21.83
C LYS A 357 -5.35 -11.63 -21.24
N SER A 358 -4.12 -12.02 -20.89
CA SER A 358 -3.85 -13.34 -20.31
C SER A 358 -4.57 -13.52 -18.98
N ILE A 359 -4.52 -12.50 -18.11
CA ILE A 359 -5.28 -12.50 -16.85
C ILE A 359 -6.79 -12.50 -17.13
N ALA A 360 -7.28 -11.63 -18.03
CA ALA A 360 -8.70 -11.57 -18.34
C ALA A 360 -9.26 -12.88 -18.90
N HIS A 361 -8.45 -13.62 -19.66
CA HIS A 361 -8.81 -14.95 -20.10
C HIS A 361 -8.82 -15.95 -18.94
N HIS A 362 -7.80 -15.91 -18.08
CA HIS A 362 -7.66 -16.81 -16.94
C HIS A 362 -8.82 -16.72 -15.94
N VAL A 363 -9.27 -15.50 -15.63
CA VAL A 363 -10.38 -15.26 -14.69
C VAL A 363 -11.73 -15.07 -15.39
N SER A 364 -11.87 -15.46 -16.66
CA SER A 364 -13.14 -15.27 -17.37
C SER A 364 -14.29 -16.01 -16.68
N ASP A 365 -15.47 -15.37 -16.64
CA ASP A 365 -16.66 -15.98 -16.05
C ASP A 365 -17.18 -17.10 -16.96
N THR A 366 -17.19 -18.31 -16.42
CA THR A 366 -17.74 -19.50 -17.08
C THR A 366 -18.61 -20.27 -16.09
N GLY A 367 -19.82 -20.63 -16.50
CA GLY A 367 -20.78 -21.35 -15.64
C GLY A 367 -21.86 -20.46 -15.01
N GLU A 368 -22.51 -20.97 -13.97
CA GLU A 368 -23.53 -20.25 -13.22
C GLU A 368 -22.90 -19.27 -12.24
N SER A 369 -23.43 -18.04 -12.21
CA SER A 369 -23.00 -17.00 -11.26
C SER A 369 -23.42 -17.36 -9.83
N ILE A 370 -22.51 -17.18 -8.88
CA ILE A 370 -22.78 -17.31 -7.44
C ILE A 370 -23.55 -16.08 -6.98
N ASN A 371 -23.06 -14.90 -7.36
CA ASN A 371 -23.67 -13.62 -7.03
C ASN A 371 -24.77 -13.28 -8.03
N ARG A 372 -25.95 -12.91 -7.54
CA ARG A 372 -27.13 -12.68 -8.38
C ARG A 372 -27.44 -11.21 -8.55
N GLU A 373 -26.99 -10.37 -7.63
CA GLU A 373 -27.29 -8.94 -7.59
C GLU A 373 -26.03 -8.10 -7.81
N SER A 374 -24.88 -8.58 -7.36
CA SER A 374 -23.58 -7.92 -7.53
C SER A 374 -22.90 -8.30 -8.84
N GLN A 375 -22.28 -7.32 -9.48
CA GLN A 375 -21.54 -7.51 -10.73
C GLN A 375 -20.15 -8.11 -10.47
N SER A 376 -19.73 -9.04 -11.32
CA SER A 376 -18.37 -9.57 -11.29
C SER A 376 -17.34 -8.52 -11.79
N PRO A 377 -16.05 -8.64 -11.41
CA PRO A 377 -14.98 -7.83 -11.97
C PRO A 377 -14.88 -7.89 -13.50
N ALA A 378 -15.07 -9.05 -14.12
CA ALA A 378 -15.08 -9.16 -15.58
C ALA A 378 -16.30 -8.46 -16.21
N GLU A 379 -17.48 -8.52 -15.56
CA GLU A 379 -18.68 -7.81 -16.01
C GLU A 379 -18.54 -6.27 -15.92
N GLN A 380 -17.77 -5.76 -14.94
CA GLN A 380 -17.42 -4.34 -14.82
C GLN A 380 -16.66 -3.80 -16.05
N GLU A 381 -15.94 -4.66 -16.78
CA GLU A 381 -15.22 -4.30 -18.01
C GLU A 381 -16.09 -4.41 -19.27
N SER A 382 -17.30 -4.97 -19.18
CA SER A 382 -18.19 -5.13 -20.31
C SER A 382 -18.57 -3.77 -20.93
N THR A 383 -18.74 -3.76 -22.25
CA THR A 383 -19.13 -2.56 -23.00
C THR A 383 -20.47 -2.00 -22.52
N THR A 384 -21.41 -2.87 -22.15
CA THR A 384 -22.71 -2.50 -21.59
C THR A 384 -22.58 -1.82 -20.23
N SER A 385 -21.76 -2.36 -19.31
CA SER A 385 -21.53 -1.76 -18.00
C SER A 385 -20.85 -0.40 -18.11
N LYS A 386 -19.87 -0.26 -19.01
CA LYS A 386 -19.19 1.03 -19.27
C LYS A 386 -20.16 2.09 -19.80
N VAL A 387 -21.04 1.71 -20.74
CA VAL A 387 -22.07 2.64 -21.27
C VAL A 387 -23.07 3.00 -20.17
N SER A 388 -23.54 2.03 -19.39
CA SER A 388 -24.46 2.30 -18.27
C SER A 388 -23.84 3.24 -17.22
N ALA A 389 -22.60 3.00 -16.80
CA ALA A 389 -21.89 3.81 -15.82
C ALA A 389 -21.65 5.26 -16.30
N LEU A 390 -21.55 5.50 -17.61
CA LEU A 390 -21.45 6.85 -18.18
C LEU A 390 -22.73 7.66 -18.00
N TYR A 391 -23.90 7.01 -17.96
CA TYR A 391 -25.20 7.67 -17.80
C TYR A 391 -25.78 7.57 -16.39
N ALA A 392 -25.30 6.64 -15.57
CA ALA A 392 -25.81 6.44 -14.22
C ALA A 392 -25.69 7.72 -13.37
N ASP A 393 -26.78 8.07 -12.68
CA ASP A 393 -26.82 9.15 -11.70
C ASP A 393 -26.24 8.75 -10.34
N VAL A 394 -26.08 7.44 -10.12
CA VAL A 394 -25.47 6.87 -8.94
C VAL A 394 -24.11 6.29 -9.31
N TYR A 395 -23.06 6.71 -8.61
CA TYR A 395 -21.71 6.19 -8.71
C TYR A 395 -21.12 6.11 -7.31
N LYS A 396 -20.96 4.90 -6.79
CA LYS A 396 -20.39 4.63 -5.45
C LYS A 396 -19.32 3.54 -5.57
N PRO A 397 -18.04 3.89 -5.78
CA PRO A 397 -16.99 2.92 -6.12
C PRO A 397 -16.77 1.84 -5.08
N GLN A 398 -16.90 2.18 -3.79
CA GLN A 398 -16.73 1.24 -2.69
C GLN A 398 -17.90 0.25 -2.56
N HIS A 399 -19.00 0.41 -3.29
CA HIS A 399 -20.16 -0.48 -3.19
C HIS A 399 -20.11 -1.66 -4.17
N GLY A 400 -19.21 -1.58 -5.16
CA GLY A 400 -19.01 -2.63 -6.16
C GLY A 400 -17.75 -3.44 -5.89
N THR A 401 -16.91 -3.60 -6.92
CA THR A 401 -15.74 -4.49 -6.89
C THR A 401 -14.49 -3.88 -6.24
N SER A 402 -14.51 -2.57 -5.92
CA SER A 402 -13.36 -1.90 -5.29
C SER A 402 -13.39 -2.02 -3.76
N LEU A 403 -12.77 -3.09 -3.26
CA LEU A 403 -12.62 -3.35 -1.83
C LEU A 403 -11.47 -2.54 -1.22
N ALA A 404 -11.65 -2.07 0.01
CA ALA A 404 -10.57 -1.43 0.78
C ALA A 404 -9.59 -2.48 1.31
N THR A 405 -8.29 -2.19 1.26
CA THR A 405 -7.21 -3.08 1.70
C THR A 405 -5.99 -2.25 2.09
N ILE A 406 -5.08 -2.84 2.85
CA ILE A 406 -3.75 -2.29 3.11
C ILE A 406 -2.76 -2.83 2.06
N ARG A 407 -1.91 -1.96 1.50
CA ARG A 407 -0.76 -2.37 0.70
C ARG A 407 0.42 -2.61 1.62
N ARG A 408 0.99 -3.82 1.53
CA ARG A 408 2.16 -4.22 2.31
C ARG A 408 3.35 -4.37 1.37
N TYR A 409 4.41 -3.67 1.72
CA TYR A 409 5.71 -3.77 1.09
C TYR A 409 6.72 -4.31 2.11
N ARG A 410 7.81 -4.91 1.63
CA ARG A 410 8.91 -5.35 2.49
C ARG A 410 9.62 -4.17 3.14
N SER A 411 9.74 -3.07 2.41
CA SER A 411 10.17 -1.80 2.98
C SER A 411 9.10 -1.21 3.90
N ASN A 412 9.52 -0.66 5.04
CA ASN A 412 8.64 0.11 5.92
C ASN A 412 9.04 1.58 5.88
N PHE A 413 8.23 2.43 5.24
CA PHE A 413 8.50 3.87 5.11
C PHE A 413 7.90 4.72 6.23
N GLY A 414 7.44 4.10 7.33
CA GLY A 414 6.90 4.82 8.50
C GLY A 414 5.45 5.31 8.34
N PHE A 415 4.77 4.93 7.26
CA PHE A 415 3.34 5.20 7.05
C PHE A 415 2.61 3.94 6.53
N THR A 416 1.29 3.93 6.70
CA THR A 416 0.41 2.89 6.14
C THR A 416 -0.15 3.33 4.79
N GLU A 417 0.05 2.54 3.73
CA GLU A 417 -0.59 2.80 2.44
C GLU A 417 -1.93 2.07 2.34
N TYR A 418 -3.02 2.85 2.35
CA TYR A 418 -4.35 2.32 2.10
C TYR A 418 -4.65 2.28 0.60
N ARG A 419 -5.34 1.21 0.18
CA ARG A 419 -5.91 1.08 -1.17
C ARG A 419 -7.42 1.00 -1.07
N PHE A 420 -8.08 2.03 -1.57
CA PHE A 420 -9.50 2.08 -1.87
C PHE A 420 -9.71 3.02 -3.05
N GLY A 421 -10.80 2.83 -3.80
CA GLY A 421 -11.20 3.70 -4.90
C GLY A 421 -11.51 5.13 -4.46
N THR A 422 -11.86 6.01 -5.39
CA THR A 422 -12.14 7.41 -5.05
C THR A 422 -13.28 7.51 -4.03
N GLN A 423 -13.14 8.40 -3.05
CA GLN A 423 -14.18 8.68 -2.06
C GLN A 423 -15.15 9.76 -2.54
N GLY A 424 -14.93 10.31 -3.74
CA GLY A 424 -15.93 11.08 -4.46
C GLY A 424 -17.01 10.14 -5.01
N GLN A 425 -18.26 10.39 -4.65
CA GLN A 425 -19.43 9.65 -5.08
C GLN A 425 -20.40 10.53 -5.85
N ARG A 426 -21.21 9.94 -6.73
CA ARG A 426 -22.44 10.56 -7.22
C ARG A 426 -23.64 9.87 -6.58
N HIS A 427 -24.52 10.64 -5.98
CA HIS A 427 -25.76 10.14 -5.41
C HIS A 427 -26.90 10.99 -5.95
N GLN A 428 -27.84 10.35 -6.66
CA GLN A 428 -28.95 11.05 -7.32
C GLN A 428 -28.50 12.18 -8.25
N GLY A 429 -27.38 11.98 -8.95
CA GLY A 429 -26.83 12.92 -9.91
C GLY A 429 -25.82 13.90 -9.33
N GLU A 430 -25.84 14.12 -8.02
CA GLU A 430 -24.99 15.09 -7.31
C GLU A 430 -23.66 14.50 -6.87
N ALA A 431 -22.56 15.22 -7.12
CA ALA A 431 -21.25 14.87 -6.61
C ALA A 431 -21.16 15.22 -5.12
N ARG A 432 -20.70 14.27 -4.30
CA ARG A 432 -20.44 14.43 -2.86
C ARG A 432 -19.26 13.57 -2.44
N VAL A 433 -18.78 13.74 -1.21
CA VAL A 433 -17.85 12.79 -0.60
C VAL A 433 -18.64 11.65 0.07
N SER A 434 -18.05 10.46 0.10
CA SER A 434 -18.51 9.32 0.88
C SER A 434 -18.72 9.73 2.35
N PRO A 435 -19.95 9.64 2.90
CA PRO A 435 -20.20 9.91 4.31
C PRO A 435 -19.35 9.03 5.24
N LEU A 436 -19.09 7.78 4.83
CA LEU A 436 -18.26 6.86 5.60
C LEU A 436 -16.81 7.35 5.70
N PHE A 437 -16.31 8.00 4.65
CA PHE A 437 -14.93 8.49 4.61
C PHE A 437 -14.74 9.73 5.48
N GLU A 438 -15.72 10.64 5.51
CA GLU A 438 -15.69 11.79 6.43
C GLU A 438 -15.58 11.34 7.89
N ARG A 439 -16.29 10.27 8.26
CA ARG A 439 -16.25 9.69 9.61
C ARG A 439 -14.91 9.02 9.89
N PHE A 440 -14.33 8.33 8.90
CA PHE A 440 -12.97 7.79 8.99
C PHE A 440 -11.94 8.89 9.30
N LEU A 441 -11.97 10.00 8.55
CA LEU A 441 -11.07 11.14 8.77
C LEU A 441 -11.28 11.79 10.14
N ALA A 442 -12.54 11.97 10.57
CA ALA A 442 -12.86 12.48 11.89
C ALA A 442 -12.32 11.59 13.02
N ILE A 443 -12.34 10.27 12.85
CA ILE A 443 -11.77 9.34 13.83
C ILE A 443 -10.25 9.48 13.89
N GLU A 444 -9.57 9.58 12.75
CA GLU A 444 -8.12 9.83 12.73
C GLU A 444 -7.75 11.15 13.39
N GLU A 445 -8.54 12.21 13.16
CA GLU A 445 -8.36 13.52 13.77
C GLU A 445 -8.51 13.46 15.29
N ASN A 446 -9.58 12.81 15.78
CA ASN A 446 -9.84 12.65 17.20
C ASN A 446 -8.74 11.83 17.91
N ARG A 447 -8.26 10.74 17.26
CA ARG A 447 -7.16 9.92 17.78
C ARG A 447 -5.86 10.70 17.87
N GLU A 448 -5.56 11.55 16.89
CA GLU A 448 -4.36 12.38 16.93
C GLU A 448 -4.46 13.51 17.96
N ALA A 449 -5.63 14.15 18.09
CA ALA A 449 -5.87 15.14 19.13
C ALA A 449 -5.68 14.54 20.54
N ALA A 450 -6.22 13.34 20.80
CA ALA A 450 -6.04 12.63 22.06
C ALA A 450 -4.56 12.32 22.34
N ARG A 451 -3.81 11.88 21.31
CA ARG A 451 -2.36 11.63 21.41
C ARG A 451 -1.59 12.91 21.74
N ILE A 452 -1.93 14.03 21.09
CA ILE A 452 -1.31 15.33 21.35
C ILE A 452 -1.57 15.79 22.79
N GLU A 453 -2.80 15.64 23.29
CA GLU A 453 -3.11 15.96 24.69
C GLU A 453 -2.31 15.10 25.67
N GLN A 454 -2.15 13.81 25.38
CA GLN A 454 -1.32 12.92 26.20
C GLN A 454 0.14 13.38 26.23
N LEU A 455 0.73 13.71 25.07
CA LEU A 455 2.09 14.24 25.00
C LEU A 455 2.26 15.55 25.78
N LYS A 456 1.25 16.45 25.73
CA LYS A 456 1.26 17.69 26.52
C LYS A 456 1.28 17.39 28.02
N LYS A 457 0.51 16.41 28.48
CA LYS A 457 0.48 15.96 29.89
C LYS A 457 1.82 15.36 30.30
N GLU A 458 2.37 14.44 29.51
CA GLU A 458 3.67 13.81 29.78
C GLU A 458 4.81 14.84 29.83
N ARG A 459 4.80 15.84 28.94
CA ARG A 459 5.77 16.95 28.99
C ARG A 459 5.60 17.83 30.22
N ALA A 460 4.36 18.11 30.65
CA ALA A 460 4.09 18.86 31.86
C ALA A 460 4.56 18.10 33.13
N GLU A 461 4.33 16.80 33.19
CA GLU A 461 4.77 15.92 34.28
C GLU A 461 6.30 15.82 34.35
N LYS A 462 6.98 15.68 33.20
CA LYS A 462 8.45 15.71 33.13
C LYS A 462 9.02 17.04 33.64
N LYS A 463 8.40 18.17 33.28
CA LYS A 463 8.81 19.50 33.78
C LYS A 463 8.66 19.61 35.30
N LEU A 464 7.54 19.16 35.86
CA LEU A 464 7.32 19.14 37.31
C LEU A 464 8.38 18.28 38.03
N THR A 465 8.65 17.08 37.51
CA THR A 465 9.60 16.14 38.12
C THR A 465 11.05 16.66 38.06
N GLN A 466 11.41 17.40 37.01
CA GLN A 466 12.73 18.05 36.90
C GLN A 466 12.86 19.28 37.79
N GLU A 467 11.77 20.02 38.05
CA GLU A 467 11.78 21.16 38.97
C GLU A 467 11.92 20.71 40.43
N ASP A 468 11.27 19.61 40.82
CA ASP A 468 11.39 19.03 42.17
C ASP A 468 12.79 18.44 42.46
N GLN A 469 13.54 18.00 41.43
CA GLN A 469 14.91 17.49 41.58
C GLN A 469 15.98 18.59 41.67
N VAL A 470 15.70 19.81 41.20
CA VAL A 470 16.65 20.93 41.22
C VAL A 470 16.67 21.65 42.59
N GLU A 471 15.69 21.40 43.46
CA GLU A 471 15.56 22.05 44.77
C GLU A 471 16.41 21.41 45.90
N LEU A 472 17.23 20.39 45.60
CA LEU A 472 17.98 19.63 46.62
C LEU A 472 19.53 19.70 46.57
N ASP A 473 20.17 20.38 45.62
CA ASP A 473 21.65 20.50 45.58
C ASP A 473 22.15 21.88 45.07
N GLU A 474 22.50 22.79 46.00
CA GLU A 474 22.96 24.16 45.70
C GLU A 474 24.28 24.29 44.89
N PRO A 475 25.27 23.36 44.90
CA PRO A 475 26.49 23.55 44.10
C PRO A 475 26.36 23.17 42.61
N ALA A 476 25.35 22.38 42.22
CA ALA A 476 25.19 21.88 40.83
C ALA A 476 24.40 22.84 39.91
N LEU A 477 23.84 23.92 40.47
CA LEU A 477 22.86 24.79 39.83
C LEU A 477 23.40 25.61 38.64
N VAL A 478 24.72 25.80 38.53
CA VAL A 478 25.32 26.61 37.45
C VAL A 478 25.59 25.76 36.20
N GLN A 479 26.08 24.52 36.37
CA GLN A 479 26.33 23.60 35.27
C GLN A 479 25.01 23.05 34.71
N ALA A 480 24.06 22.68 35.58
CA ALA A 480 22.73 22.23 35.17
C ALA A 480 21.92 23.32 34.44
N LYS A 481 22.14 24.61 34.72
CA LYS A 481 21.50 25.72 33.95
C LYS A 481 22.08 25.89 32.55
N VAL A 482 23.38 25.62 32.37
CA VAL A 482 24.03 25.66 31.05
C VAL A 482 23.62 24.44 30.22
N ASP A 483 23.58 23.27 30.84
CA ASP A 483 23.16 22.02 30.18
C ASP A 483 21.64 22.03 29.90
N LYS A 484 20.81 22.60 30.79
CA LYS A 484 19.37 22.83 30.54
C LYS A 484 19.11 23.81 29.40
N ALA A 485 19.92 24.87 29.27
CA ALA A 485 19.83 25.80 28.14
C ALA A 485 20.28 25.19 26.80
N LEU A 486 21.10 24.13 26.83
CA LEU A 486 21.50 23.34 25.65
C LEU A 486 20.46 22.25 25.30
N VAL A 487 19.84 21.61 26.30
CA VAL A 487 18.86 20.53 26.11
C VAL A 487 17.44 21.05 25.80
N GLU A 488 17.02 22.20 26.34
CA GLU A 488 15.72 22.82 25.98
C GLU A 488 15.65 23.29 24.51
N LYS A 489 16.78 23.28 23.78
CA LYS A 489 16.82 23.61 22.35
C LYS A 489 16.44 22.46 21.41
N GLU A 490 16.24 21.23 21.89
CA GLU A 490 16.12 20.06 21.01
C GLU A 490 14.77 19.31 21.05
N GLU A 491 13.84 19.60 21.97
CA GLU A 491 12.51 18.97 21.89
C GLU A 491 11.63 19.65 20.82
N PRO A 492 11.19 18.92 19.77
CA PRO A 492 10.40 19.51 18.71
C PRO A 492 9.05 20.03 19.23
N ALA A 493 8.65 21.20 18.74
CA ALA A 493 7.34 21.79 18.99
C ALA A 493 6.23 20.81 18.57
N ILE A 494 5.17 20.73 19.37
CA ILE A 494 4.00 19.92 19.03
C ILE A 494 3.27 20.60 17.87
N ASP A 495 3.20 19.93 16.72
CA ASP A 495 2.40 20.39 15.58
C ASP A 495 0.92 20.05 15.82
N GLU A 496 0.15 21.03 16.27
CA GLU A 496 -1.30 20.91 16.50
C GLU A 496 -2.10 20.83 15.20
N ASP A 497 -1.49 21.16 14.06
CA ASP A 497 -2.12 21.14 12.73
C ASP A 497 -1.48 20.04 11.87
N LYS A 498 -1.11 18.92 12.49
CA LYS A 498 -0.44 17.79 11.85
C LYS A 498 -1.35 17.11 10.83
N ILE A 499 -0.82 16.89 9.63
CA ILE A 499 -1.47 16.05 8.61
C ILE A 499 -1.24 14.59 8.97
N THR A 500 -2.30 13.83 9.25
CA THR A 500 -2.23 12.39 9.51
C THR A 500 -2.46 11.56 8.26
N HIS A 501 -3.24 12.06 7.29
CA HIS A 501 -3.58 11.35 6.07
C HIS A 501 -3.30 12.20 4.82
N ILE A 502 -2.62 11.62 3.83
CA ILE A 502 -2.50 12.22 2.48
C ILE A 502 -3.33 11.44 1.48
N TYR A 503 -4.26 12.13 0.84
CA TYR A 503 -5.11 11.61 -0.21
C TYR A 503 -4.61 12.12 -1.57
N PHE A 504 -3.83 11.29 -2.28
CA PHE A 504 -3.36 11.61 -3.63
C PHE A 504 -4.46 11.33 -4.65
N ASN A 505 -5.20 12.37 -5.03
CA ASN A 505 -6.25 12.32 -6.04
C ASN A 505 -5.68 12.31 -7.46
N VAL A 506 -5.91 11.24 -8.21
CA VAL A 506 -5.47 11.10 -9.62
C VAL A 506 -6.68 11.04 -10.56
N LEU A 507 -7.79 11.68 -10.18
CA LEU A 507 -8.94 11.96 -11.05
C LEU A 507 -8.67 13.18 -11.94
N GLY A 508 -9.36 13.25 -13.08
CA GLY A 508 -9.34 14.46 -13.90
C GLY A 508 -9.96 15.63 -13.15
N ARG A 509 -9.31 16.80 -13.21
CA ARG A 509 -9.82 18.07 -12.66
C ARG A 509 -10.39 18.95 -13.77
N ASP A 510 -9.84 18.85 -14.98
CA ASP A 510 -10.14 19.75 -16.09
C ASP A 510 -11.21 19.29 -17.07
N ILE A 511 -12.02 20.27 -17.48
CA ILE A 511 -12.88 20.20 -18.65
C ILE A 511 -12.15 20.83 -19.84
N VAL A 512 -11.68 20.02 -20.80
CA VAL A 512 -11.09 20.54 -22.04
C VAL A 512 -12.21 20.90 -23.02
N PRO A 513 -12.35 22.16 -23.48
CA PRO A 513 -13.33 22.53 -24.49
C PRO A 513 -13.00 21.88 -25.85
N GLY A 514 -14.02 21.36 -26.54
CA GLY A 514 -13.90 20.84 -27.93
C GLY A 514 -13.66 19.33 -28.05
N VAL A 515 -13.85 18.56 -26.98
CA VAL A 515 -13.83 17.08 -27.02
C VAL A 515 -15.24 16.55 -27.34
N MET A 516 -15.33 15.37 -27.97
CA MET A 516 -16.60 14.67 -28.21
C MET A 516 -17.50 14.68 -26.96
N GLU A 517 -18.80 14.90 -27.17
CA GLU A 517 -19.79 15.16 -26.10
C GLU A 517 -19.82 14.06 -25.03
N SER A 518 -19.66 12.79 -25.41
CA SER A 518 -19.61 11.66 -24.46
C SER A 518 -18.39 11.71 -23.52
N ILE A 519 -17.22 12.12 -24.03
CA ILE A 519 -15.98 12.25 -23.24
C ILE A 519 -16.05 13.52 -22.37
N ALA A 520 -16.71 14.58 -22.86
CA ALA A 520 -16.93 15.79 -22.08
C ALA A 520 -17.80 15.54 -20.84
N HIS A 521 -18.83 14.69 -20.95
CA HIS A 521 -19.69 14.30 -19.83
C HIS A 521 -18.94 13.50 -18.75
N GLU A 522 -18.11 12.53 -19.14
CA GLU A 522 -17.31 11.76 -18.18
C GLU A 522 -16.32 12.66 -17.42
N ARG A 523 -15.69 13.60 -18.13
CA ARG A 523 -14.75 14.56 -17.52
C ARG A 523 -15.42 15.53 -16.56
N ALA A 524 -16.59 16.04 -16.91
CA ALA A 524 -17.35 16.90 -16.01
C ALA A 524 -17.71 16.16 -14.71
N LYS A 525 -17.99 14.85 -14.80
CA LYS A 525 -18.23 14.00 -13.62
C LYS A 525 -16.97 13.81 -12.77
N GLU A 526 -15.82 13.43 -13.36
CA GLU A 526 -14.57 13.31 -12.58
C GLU A 526 -14.14 14.63 -11.95
N SER A 527 -14.26 15.74 -12.70
CA SER A 527 -13.96 17.09 -12.22
C SER A 527 -14.83 17.47 -11.03
N ALA A 528 -16.15 17.24 -11.12
CA ALA A 528 -17.06 17.48 -10.00
C ALA A 528 -16.74 16.61 -8.76
N LEU A 529 -16.28 15.38 -8.93
CA LEU A 529 -15.82 14.55 -7.81
C LEU A 529 -14.53 15.11 -7.18
N THR A 530 -13.57 15.50 -8.01
CA THR A 530 -12.31 16.13 -7.59
C THR A 530 -12.58 17.38 -6.76
N GLU A 531 -13.44 18.29 -7.24
CA GLU A 531 -13.79 19.52 -6.52
C GLU A 531 -14.46 19.26 -5.15
N GLN A 532 -15.22 18.17 -5.01
CA GLN A 532 -15.81 17.80 -3.72
C GLN A 532 -14.78 17.20 -2.77
N LEU A 533 -13.82 16.43 -3.28
CA LEU A 533 -12.71 15.90 -2.49
C LEU A 533 -11.80 17.02 -1.98
N GLU A 534 -11.50 18.03 -2.80
CA GLU A 534 -10.72 19.21 -2.39
C GLU A 534 -11.36 19.95 -1.21
N LYS A 535 -12.69 19.89 -1.06
CA LYS A 535 -13.44 20.46 0.09
C LYS A 535 -13.37 19.63 1.37
N LEU A 536 -12.66 18.50 1.39
CA LEU A 536 -12.41 17.78 2.65
C LEU A 536 -11.47 18.53 3.57
N GLU A 537 -10.57 19.33 3.00
CA GLU A 537 -9.59 20.05 3.79
C GLU A 537 -10.20 21.20 4.59
N PHE A 538 -9.69 21.40 5.79
CA PHE A 538 -9.94 22.60 6.57
C PHE A 538 -9.38 23.84 5.87
N ASP A 539 -10.25 24.83 5.62
CA ASP A 539 -9.88 26.17 5.18
C ASP A 539 -10.56 27.19 6.11
N PRO A 540 -9.81 28.01 6.86
CA PRO A 540 -10.41 28.94 7.83
C PRO A 540 -11.32 30.00 7.18
N VAL A 541 -11.14 30.28 5.89
CA VAL A 541 -11.91 31.28 5.13
C VAL A 541 -13.08 30.62 4.40
N ASN A 542 -12.82 29.52 3.68
CA ASN A 542 -13.80 28.94 2.75
C ASN A 542 -14.50 27.69 3.30
N ASN A 543 -13.89 26.95 4.22
CA ASN A 543 -14.41 25.69 4.74
C ASN A 543 -13.93 25.39 6.18
N PRO A 544 -14.43 26.13 7.19
CA PRO A 544 -13.99 25.97 8.57
C PRO A 544 -14.44 24.64 9.21
N SER A 545 -15.34 23.90 8.55
CA SER A 545 -15.80 22.57 8.93
C SER A 545 -15.00 21.43 8.32
N GLY A 546 -14.00 21.72 7.47
CA GLY A 546 -13.14 20.70 6.89
C GLY A 546 -12.21 20.05 7.92
N HIS A 547 -11.59 18.95 7.53
CA HIS A 547 -10.68 18.17 8.36
C HIS A 547 -9.29 18.79 8.40
N ARG A 548 -8.74 19.01 9.60
CA ARG A 548 -7.39 19.59 9.74
C ARG A 548 -6.28 18.58 9.47
N ASN A 549 -6.57 17.30 9.66
CA ASN A 549 -5.61 16.20 9.60
C ASN A 549 -5.44 15.58 8.19
N VAL A 550 -6.14 16.09 7.17
CA VAL A 550 -6.04 15.60 5.79
C VAL A 550 -5.40 16.61 4.85
N ALA A 551 -4.62 16.10 3.90
CA ALA A 551 -4.18 16.82 2.71
C ALA A 551 -4.66 16.08 1.45
N VAL A 552 -5.35 16.78 0.56
CA VAL A 552 -5.87 16.29 -0.72
C VAL A 552 -5.00 16.88 -1.83
N ILE A 553 -4.19 16.02 -2.45
CA ILE A 553 -3.24 16.41 -3.49
C ILE A 553 -3.77 15.91 -4.83
N THR A 554 -4.26 16.81 -5.68
CA THR A 554 -4.68 16.43 -7.03
C THR A 554 -3.46 16.43 -7.96
N LEU A 555 -3.14 15.25 -8.51
CA LEU A 555 -2.04 15.06 -9.44
C LEU A 555 -2.57 14.85 -10.87
N PRO A 556 -1.82 15.30 -11.90
CA PRO A 556 -2.21 15.17 -13.30
C PRO A 556 -2.64 13.75 -13.68
N ALA A 557 -3.83 13.67 -14.28
CA ALA A 557 -4.42 12.44 -14.78
C ALA A 557 -3.79 12.00 -16.12
N ASP A 558 -4.31 10.91 -16.70
CA ASP A 558 -3.81 10.18 -17.89
C ASP A 558 -3.89 10.95 -19.23
N LYS A 559 -4.29 12.22 -19.21
CA LYS A 559 -4.45 13.06 -20.41
C LYS A 559 -3.48 14.24 -20.37
N GLY A 560 -3.22 14.84 -21.54
CA GLY A 560 -2.17 15.85 -21.69
C GLY A 560 -0.78 15.22 -21.64
N LEU A 561 0.05 15.60 -20.66
CA LEU A 561 1.43 15.11 -20.51
C LEU A 561 1.52 13.59 -20.31
N MET A 562 0.46 12.98 -19.76
CA MET A 562 0.37 11.53 -19.52
C MET A 562 -0.39 10.76 -20.62
N SER A 563 -0.58 11.36 -21.80
CA SER A 563 -1.26 10.69 -22.92
C SER A 563 -0.65 9.33 -23.23
N HIS A 564 -1.50 8.30 -23.29
CA HIS A 564 -1.10 6.92 -23.57
C HIS A 564 -0.46 6.67 -24.95
N HIS A 565 -0.33 7.68 -25.82
CA HIS A 565 0.40 7.55 -27.09
C HIS A 565 1.79 8.19 -27.06
N HIS A 566 2.11 9.02 -26.06
CA HIS A 566 3.37 9.76 -26.06
C HIS A 566 4.59 8.84 -25.90
N TYR A 567 4.47 7.70 -25.21
CA TYR A 567 5.55 6.73 -25.10
C TYR A 567 6.09 6.23 -26.45
N ALA A 568 5.26 6.26 -27.51
CA ALA A 568 5.64 5.80 -28.84
C ALA A 568 6.29 6.91 -29.70
N SER A 569 6.17 8.18 -29.30
CA SER A 569 6.67 9.32 -30.06
C SER A 569 8.08 9.70 -29.59
N THR A 570 9.08 9.20 -30.32
CA THR A 570 10.52 9.32 -29.99
C THR A 570 11.25 10.42 -30.76
N ASP A 571 10.55 11.16 -31.63
CA ASP A 571 11.16 12.24 -32.39
C ASP A 571 11.41 13.46 -31.49
N ALA A 572 12.64 13.97 -31.50
CA ALA A 572 13.03 15.15 -30.72
C ALA A 572 12.24 16.38 -31.17
N LYS A 573 11.49 17.00 -30.25
CA LYS A 573 10.51 18.04 -30.57
C LYS A 573 10.48 19.23 -29.61
N HIS A 574 10.79 19.02 -28.33
CA HIS A 574 10.57 20.02 -27.28
C HIS A 574 11.89 20.55 -26.73
N ASN A 575 12.09 21.87 -26.70
CA ASN A 575 13.24 22.45 -26.02
C ASN A 575 13.18 22.16 -24.52
N ILE A 576 14.29 21.74 -23.91
CA ILE A 576 14.31 21.37 -22.49
C ILE A 576 13.95 22.53 -21.54
N GLY A 577 14.31 23.77 -21.87
CA GLY A 577 13.97 24.96 -21.10
C GLY A 577 12.47 25.22 -21.11
N ASP A 578 11.81 25.03 -22.26
CA ASP A 578 10.35 25.12 -22.39
C ASP A 578 9.65 24.04 -21.57
N VAL A 579 10.18 22.80 -21.58
CA VAL A 579 9.62 21.70 -20.78
C VAL A 579 9.75 21.98 -19.28
N LYS A 580 10.90 22.49 -18.82
CA LYS A 580 11.11 22.85 -17.41
C LYS A 580 10.16 23.96 -16.96
N GLU A 581 10.01 25.02 -17.77
CA GLU A 581 9.05 26.09 -17.48
C GLU A 581 7.62 25.57 -17.45
N GLU A 582 7.26 24.71 -18.40
CA GLU A 582 5.93 24.11 -18.45
C GLU A 582 5.62 23.32 -17.17
N PHE A 583 6.56 22.48 -16.74
CA PHE A 583 6.42 21.65 -15.55
C PHE A 583 6.36 22.47 -14.28
N LEU A 584 7.25 23.47 -14.14
CA LEU A 584 7.26 24.40 -13.02
C LEU A 584 5.93 25.13 -12.92
N ARG A 585 5.41 25.65 -14.05
CA ARG A 585 4.12 26.34 -14.11
C ARG A 585 2.96 25.46 -13.65
N ILE A 586 2.90 24.22 -14.14
CA ILE A 586 1.82 23.29 -13.75
C ILE A 586 1.89 23.01 -12.24
N ALA A 587 3.08 22.73 -11.70
CA ALA A 587 3.27 22.43 -10.29
C ALA A 587 3.01 23.63 -9.36
N ARG A 588 3.19 24.86 -9.84
CA ARG A 588 2.90 26.10 -9.09
C ARG A 588 1.46 26.60 -9.23
N GLU A 589 0.67 26.02 -10.13
CA GLU A 589 -0.72 26.45 -10.42
C GLU A 589 -0.87 27.93 -10.82
N GLY A 590 0.19 28.55 -11.35
CA GLY A 590 0.17 29.99 -11.65
C GLY A 590 1.45 30.53 -12.28
N ARG A 591 1.50 31.86 -12.43
CA ARG A 591 2.64 32.63 -12.96
C ARG A 591 2.92 33.83 -12.08
N ASP A 592 4.18 34.11 -11.79
CA ASP A 592 4.52 35.30 -11.01
C ASP A 592 4.28 36.57 -11.82
N LEU A 593 3.77 37.59 -11.14
CA LEU A 593 3.73 38.97 -11.58
C LEU A 593 4.60 39.79 -10.63
N HIS A 594 5.76 40.20 -11.11
CA HIS A 594 6.66 41.08 -10.38
C HIS A 594 6.30 42.53 -10.64
N LEU A 595 6.14 43.32 -9.58
CA LEU A 595 5.94 44.76 -9.67
C LEU A 595 7.28 45.47 -9.46
N MET A 596 7.76 46.23 -10.46
CA MET A 596 9.09 46.83 -10.45
C MET A 596 9.11 48.28 -10.98
N LYS A 597 10.09 49.07 -10.54
CA LYS A 597 10.38 50.43 -11.06
C LYS A 597 11.46 50.47 -12.14
N GLN A 598 12.13 49.36 -12.39
CA GLN A 598 13.17 49.24 -13.41
C GLN A 598 13.39 47.77 -13.73
N LEU A 599 13.79 47.49 -14.96
CA LEU A 599 14.09 46.14 -15.39
C LEU A 599 15.44 45.69 -14.82
N PRO A 600 15.53 44.51 -14.19
CA PRO A 600 16.80 43.93 -13.73
C PRO A 600 17.76 43.64 -14.89
N ALA A 601 19.07 43.69 -14.62
CA ALA A 601 20.10 43.38 -15.63
C ALA A 601 20.12 41.89 -16.00
N ASP A 602 19.82 41.03 -15.03
CA ASP A 602 19.70 39.58 -15.22
C ASP A 602 18.23 39.17 -15.11
N LEU A 603 17.73 38.56 -16.19
CA LEU A 603 16.34 38.11 -16.32
C LEU A 603 16.17 36.61 -16.10
N THR A 604 17.26 35.87 -15.91
CA THR A 604 17.22 34.40 -15.78
C THR A 604 16.37 33.94 -14.58
N GLN A 605 16.40 34.69 -13.48
CA GLN A 605 15.58 34.42 -12.28
C GLN A 605 14.08 34.73 -12.46
N PHE A 606 13.67 35.37 -13.55
CA PHE A 606 12.28 35.76 -13.82
C PHE A 606 11.64 34.96 -14.96
N THR A 607 12.29 33.90 -15.44
CA THR A 607 11.81 33.06 -16.55
C THR A 607 10.44 32.46 -16.24
N GLY A 608 9.51 32.53 -17.22
CA GLY A 608 8.11 32.09 -17.07
C GLY A 608 7.18 33.11 -16.38
N SER A 609 7.71 34.26 -15.96
CA SER A 609 7.00 35.28 -15.18
C SER A 609 6.67 36.54 -15.98
N TYR A 610 5.74 37.32 -15.45
CA TYR A 610 5.45 38.68 -15.89
C TYR A 610 6.20 39.71 -15.05
N ILE A 611 6.75 40.73 -15.69
CA ILE A 611 7.31 41.90 -15.02
C ILE A 611 6.49 43.12 -15.45
N TYR A 612 5.79 43.72 -14.49
CA TYR A 612 5.14 45.02 -14.67
C TYR A 612 6.09 46.13 -14.22
N ILE A 613 6.43 47.00 -15.15
CA ILE A 613 7.30 48.16 -14.92
C ILE A 613 6.44 49.42 -14.93
N ASP A 614 6.47 50.16 -13.83
CA ASP A 614 5.84 51.48 -13.71
C ASP A 614 6.88 52.53 -13.31
N ASN A 615 7.27 53.34 -14.29
CA ASN A 615 8.24 54.42 -14.13
C ASN A 615 7.55 55.79 -13.97
N GLY A 616 6.23 55.80 -13.73
CA GLY A 616 5.41 57.01 -13.64
C GLY A 616 4.89 57.49 -14.99
N SER A 617 5.78 57.79 -15.95
CA SER A 617 5.40 58.27 -17.30
C SER A 617 5.16 57.14 -18.30
N ASP A 618 5.90 56.03 -18.16
CA ASP A 618 5.83 54.87 -19.05
C ASP A 618 5.52 53.62 -18.24
N LYS A 619 4.56 52.84 -18.76
CA LYS A 619 4.09 51.58 -18.19
C LYS A 619 4.27 50.48 -19.20
N GLU A 620 4.87 49.38 -18.79
CA GLU A 620 4.98 48.21 -19.64
C GLU A 620 4.85 46.91 -18.86
N LEU A 621 4.29 45.91 -19.53
CA LEU A 621 4.24 44.54 -19.05
C LEU A 621 5.14 43.71 -19.96
N LEU A 622 6.07 42.96 -19.37
CA LEU A 622 6.98 42.07 -20.06
C LEU A 622 6.68 40.64 -19.62
N TYR A 623 6.77 39.70 -20.54
CA TYR A 623 6.79 38.27 -20.25
C TYR A 623 8.21 37.76 -20.50
N ILE A 624 8.80 37.09 -19.51
CA ILE A 624 10.15 36.54 -19.66
C ILE A 624 10.00 35.07 -20.07
N LYS A 625 10.55 34.72 -21.22
CA LYS A 625 10.53 33.35 -21.74
C LYS A 625 11.49 32.45 -20.98
N SER A 626 11.32 31.15 -21.14
CA SER A 626 12.19 30.08 -20.65
C SER A 626 13.67 30.27 -21.02
N ASP A 627 13.95 30.85 -22.19
CA ASP A 627 15.30 31.15 -22.69
C ASP A 627 15.88 32.48 -22.15
N GLY A 628 15.18 33.15 -21.23
CA GLY A 628 15.56 34.43 -20.66
C GLY A 628 15.26 35.63 -21.56
N GLN A 629 14.73 35.43 -22.78
CA GLN A 629 14.32 36.54 -23.64
C GLN A 629 13.03 37.19 -23.13
N LYS A 630 12.95 38.51 -23.23
CA LYS A 630 11.74 39.26 -22.87
C LYS A 630 10.85 39.49 -24.08
N GLU A 631 9.55 39.24 -23.91
CA GLU A 631 8.49 39.57 -24.83
C GLU A 631 7.65 40.71 -24.27
N LYS A 632 7.43 41.77 -25.06
CA LYS A 632 6.56 42.85 -24.63
C LYS A 632 5.10 42.40 -24.75
N VAL A 633 4.38 42.45 -23.63
CA VAL A 633 2.98 42.09 -23.54
C VAL A 633 2.14 43.32 -23.86
N ASN A 634 1.33 43.23 -24.92
CA ASN A 634 0.40 44.29 -25.25
C ASN A 634 -0.73 44.35 -24.22
N ILE A 635 -0.91 45.50 -23.59
CA ILE A 635 -2.02 45.79 -22.66
C ILE A 635 -2.78 47.01 -23.18
N GLN A 636 -4.05 46.82 -23.52
CA GLN A 636 -4.94 47.85 -24.08
C GLN A 636 -5.28 48.92 -23.04
N ASN A 637 -5.50 48.51 -21.78
CA ASN A 637 -5.86 49.44 -20.71
C ASN A 637 -5.12 49.09 -19.42
N PHE A 638 -4.02 49.81 -19.15
CA PHE A 638 -3.25 49.66 -17.92
C PHE A 638 -4.04 50.06 -16.67
N SER A 639 -5.00 51.00 -16.74
CA SER A 639 -5.81 51.36 -15.57
C SER A 639 -6.68 50.19 -15.08
N VAL A 640 -7.23 49.39 -16.00
CA VAL A 640 -7.98 48.17 -15.65
C VAL A 640 -7.07 47.11 -15.04
N PHE A 641 -5.87 46.93 -15.60
CA PHE A 641 -4.86 46.02 -15.04
C PHE A 641 -4.43 46.47 -13.63
N GLU A 642 -4.23 47.77 -13.44
CA GLU A 642 -3.85 48.37 -12.15
C GLU A 642 -4.92 48.23 -11.08
N GLN A 643 -6.18 48.49 -11.43
CA GLN A 643 -7.29 48.30 -10.52
C GLN A 643 -7.41 46.85 -10.06
N LYS A 644 -7.26 45.90 -10.99
CA LYS A 644 -7.36 44.46 -10.70
C LYS A 644 -6.23 43.96 -9.81
N HIS A 645 -4.97 44.37 -10.07
CA HIS A 645 -3.88 43.94 -9.19
C HIS A 645 -3.97 44.62 -7.82
N LYS A 646 -4.32 45.92 -7.73
CA LYS A 646 -4.50 46.62 -6.44
C LYS A 646 -5.53 45.94 -5.54
N GLN A 647 -6.63 45.43 -6.10
CA GLN A 647 -7.62 44.66 -5.33
C GLN A 647 -7.05 43.36 -4.70
N VAL A 648 -5.98 42.82 -5.27
CA VAL A 648 -5.27 41.66 -4.74
C VAL A 648 -4.17 42.10 -3.78
N THR A 649 -3.35 43.10 -4.13
CA THR A 649 -2.28 43.61 -3.25
C THR A 649 -2.78 44.30 -1.98
N GLU A 650 -4.00 44.87 -1.97
CA GLU A 650 -4.63 45.37 -0.74
C GLU A 650 -5.01 44.23 0.24
N LYS A 651 -5.13 42.99 -0.27
CA LYS A 651 -5.40 41.79 0.53
C LYS A 651 -4.14 41.00 0.88
N THR A 652 -3.07 41.13 0.09
CA THR A 652 -1.80 40.42 0.26
C THR A 652 -0.62 41.37 0.06
N LEU A 653 0.23 41.53 1.08
CA LEU A 653 1.46 42.37 1.06
C LEU A 653 2.61 41.74 0.23
N GLU A 654 2.31 40.82 -0.69
CA GLU A 654 3.28 39.95 -1.36
C GLU A 654 3.66 40.47 -2.75
N ASN A 655 4.98 40.44 -3.05
CA ASN A 655 5.56 40.67 -4.37
C ASN A 655 6.71 39.66 -4.53
N PRO A 656 6.66 38.75 -5.51
CA PRO A 656 5.73 38.67 -6.64
C PRO A 656 4.29 38.27 -6.25
N ILE A 657 3.35 38.65 -7.11
CA ILE A 657 1.95 38.23 -7.04
C ILE A 657 1.80 36.97 -7.90
N LEU A 658 1.36 35.85 -7.35
CA LEU A 658 1.06 34.66 -8.14
C LEU A 658 -0.29 34.82 -8.86
N LEU A 659 -0.27 34.86 -10.19
CA LEU A 659 -1.45 34.91 -11.04
C LEU A 659 -1.89 33.51 -11.44
N ASN A 660 -3.10 33.11 -11.07
CA ASN A 660 -3.73 31.91 -11.60
C ASN A 660 -4.16 32.10 -13.07
N ASP A 661 -4.49 31.00 -13.76
CA ASP A 661 -4.89 31.03 -15.17
C ASP A 661 -6.08 31.94 -15.46
N GLN A 662 -7.03 32.06 -14.54
CA GLN A 662 -8.20 32.94 -14.71
C GLN A 662 -7.81 34.41 -14.59
N GLN A 663 -6.90 34.76 -13.68
CA GLN A 663 -6.32 36.10 -13.57
C GLN A 663 -5.50 36.43 -14.81
N VAL A 664 -4.62 35.54 -15.28
CA VAL A 664 -3.89 35.75 -16.55
C VAL A 664 -4.87 35.98 -17.71
N LYS A 665 -5.90 35.12 -17.83
CA LYS A 665 -6.93 35.26 -18.87
C LYS A 665 -7.67 36.60 -18.79
N THR A 666 -8.07 37.02 -17.59
CA THR A 666 -8.94 38.21 -17.42
C THR A 666 -8.17 39.52 -17.30
N TRP A 667 -6.92 39.50 -16.82
CA TRP A 667 -6.10 40.69 -16.58
C TRP A 667 -5.21 41.00 -17.77
N ILE A 668 -4.69 39.96 -18.43
CA ILE A 668 -3.66 40.07 -19.47
C ILE A 668 -4.26 39.69 -20.82
N THR A 669 -4.69 38.45 -21.00
CA THR A 669 -5.12 37.95 -22.32
C THR A 669 -6.34 38.71 -22.85
N ALA A 670 -7.39 38.88 -22.05
CA ALA A 670 -8.58 39.65 -22.41
C ALA A 670 -8.31 41.15 -22.57
N ASN A 671 -7.18 41.65 -22.05
CA ASN A 671 -6.80 43.05 -22.04
C ASN A 671 -5.66 43.37 -23.02
N GLY A 672 -5.47 42.58 -24.09
CA GLY A 672 -4.48 42.90 -25.13
C GLY A 672 -3.82 41.72 -25.86
N GLY A 673 -4.25 40.49 -25.54
CA GLY A 673 -4.09 39.33 -26.42
C GLY A 673 -2.87 38.45 -26.16
N HIS A 674 -2.02 38.76 -25.17
CA HIS A 674 -0.93 37.85 -24.82
C HIS A 674 -1.50 36.55 -24.24
N THR A 675 -1.32 35.49 -24.99
CA THR A 675 -1.62 34.13 -24.58
C THR A 675 -0.25 33.46 -24.45
N PRO A 676 0.26 33.24 -23.23
CA PRO A 676 1.52 32.52 -23.08
C PRO A 676 1.38 31.13 -23.73
N PRO A 677 2.49 30.46 -24.12
CA PRO A 677 2.43 29.12 -24.68
C PRO A 677 1.72 28.19 -23.69
N LEU A 678 0.44 27.91 -23.91
CA LEU A 678 -0.39 27.15 -22.99
C LEU A 678 -0.24 25.67 -23.32
N THR A 679 0.20 24.87 -22.35
CA THR A 679 -0.45 23.58 -22.16
C THR A 679 -1.68 23.76 -21.26
N LYS A 680 -2.81 23.26 -21.76
CA LYS A 680 -4.15 23.34 -21.17
C LYS A 680 -4.34 22.31 -20.04
N VAL A 681 -3.30 22.06 -19.23
CA VAL A 681 -3.34 21.08 -18.15
C VAL A 681 -3.40 21.82 -16.82
N LYS A 682 -4.55 21.76 -16.16
CA LYS A 682 -4.83 22.23 -14.79
C LYS A 682 -5.29 21.07 -13.89
N ASP A 683 -4.91 19.85 -14.25
CA ASP A 683 -5.11 18.62 -13.45
C ASP A 683 -4.17 18.54 -12.24
N PHE A 684 -3.66 19.67 -11.74
CA PHE A 684 -2.78 19.74 -10.57
C PHE A 684 -3.40 20.69 -9.54
N HIS A 685 -3.51 20.27 -8.28
CA HIS A 685 -3.98 21.12 -7.19
C HIS A 685 -3.38 20.73 -5.84
N ILE A 686 -2.87 21.73 -5.10
CA ILE A 686 -2.52 21.65 -3.68
C ILE A 686 -3.05 22.91 -2.99
N SER A 687 -3.79 22.74 -1.89
CA SER A 687 -4.32 23.88 -1.13
C SER A 687 -3.21 24.76 -0.54
N GLN A 688 -3.49 26.05 -0.36
CA GLN A 688 -2.53 27.01 0.18
C GLN A 688 -2.02 26.61 1.58
N ARG A 689 -2.91 26.13 2.47
CA ARG A 689 -2.55 25.64 3.81
C ARG A 689 -1.52 24.51 3.75
N VAL A 690 -1.70 23.60 2.80
CA VAL A 690 -0.81 22.44 2.62
C VAL A 690 0.49 22.85 1.93
N ARG A 691 0.45 23.75 0.94
CA ARG A 691 1.65 24.35 0.31
C ARG A 691 2.58 25.00 1.33
N GLU A 692 2.02 25.75 2.28
CA GLU A 692 2.79 26.41 3.36
C GLU A 692 3.51 25.42 4.30
N LYS A 693 3.07 24.17 4.35
CA LYS A 693 3.73 23.09 5.10
C LYS A 693 4.80 22.39 4.28
N ILE A 694 4.58 22.20 2.97
CA ILE A 694 5.47 21.46 2.08
C ILE A 694 6.67 22.30 1.61
N PHE A 695 6.44 23.58 1.32
CA PHE A 695 7.42 24.42 0.61
C PHE A 695 8.06 25.47 1.52
N ARG A 696 8.66 25.00 2.62
CA ARG A 696 9.34 25.86 3.60
C ARG A 696 10.82 26.04 3.24
N ASN A 697 11.35 27.24 3.42
CA ASN A 697 12.77 27.52 3.33
C ASN A 697 13.55 26.98 4.55
N GLU A 698 14.87 27.15 4.55
CA GLU A 698 15.78 26.72 5.62
C GLU A 698 15.43 27.30 7.01
N ASN A 699 14.71 28.43 7.06
CA ASN A 699 14.23 29.04 8.30
C ASN A 699 12.83 28.55 8.71
N GLY A 700 12.29 27.54 8.03
CA GLY A 700 10.96 26.97 8.30
C GLY A 700 9.78 27.82 7.81
N LYS A 701 10.00 28.84 6.96
CA LYS A 701 8.95 29.73 6.46
C LYS A 701 8.64 29.48 4.98
N TYR A 702 7.35 29.49 4.62
CA TYR A 702 6.90 29.48 3.24
C TYR A 702 7.09 30.84 2.56
N THR A 703 7.60 30.83 1.33
CA THR A 703 7.53 31.96 0.39
C THR A 703 7.36 31.43 -1.05
N PRO A 704 6.77 32.20 -1.98
CA PRO A 704 6.66 31.80 -3.39
C PRO A 704 8.01 31.46 -4.03
N GLU A 705 9.09 32.14 -3.66
CA GLU A 705 10.45 31.87 -4.15
C GLU A 705 11.00 30.56 -3.60
N ALA A 706 10.73 30.24 -2.33
CA ALA A 706 11.14 28.99 -1.73
C ALA A 706 10.44 27.81 -2.42
N GLU A 707 9.14 27.93 -2.67
CA GLU A 707 8.38 26.95 -3.46
C GLU A 707 8.98 26.78 -4.86
N ALA A 708 9.18 27.88 -5.59
CA ALA A 708 9.73 27.82 -6.94
C ALA A 708 11.12 27.17 -6.96
N LYS A 709 11.98 27.48 -5.98
CA LYS A 709 13.31 26.87 -5.83
C LYS A 709 13.19 25.37 -5.59
N ILE A 710 12.40 24.95 -4.60
CA ILE A 710 12.20 23.53 -4.26
C ILE A 710 11.67 22.74 -5.45
N ILE A 711 10.64 23.24 -6.14
CA ILE A 711 10.07 22.58 -7.32
C ILE A 711 11.10 22.49 -8.45
N ASN A 712 11.89 23.55 -8.69
CA ASN A 712 12.97 23.50 -9.68
C ASN A 712 14.05 22.48 -9.33
N ASP A 713 14.42 22.37 -8.05
CA ASP A 713 15.39 21.38 -7.58
C ASP A 713 14.85 19.95 -7.78
N LEU A 714 13.58 19.71 -7.46
CA LEU A 714 12.88 18.43 -7.71
C LEU A 714 12.82 18.08 -9.20
N LEU A 715 12.52 19.06 -10.06
CA LEU A 715 12.55 18.88 -11.50
C LEU A 715 13.95 18.55 -11.98
N LYS A 716 14.96 19.29 -11.54
CA LYS A 716 16.37 19.03 -11.89
C LYS A 716 16.76 17.59 -11.53
N ARG A 717 16.44 17.13 -10.32
CA ARG A 717 16.66 15.73 -9.92
C ARG A 717 15.94 14.73 -10.83
N SER A 718 14.71 15.03 -11.25
CA SER A 718 13.96 14.19 -12.20
C SER A 718 14.66 14.06 -13.56
N PHE A 719 15.21 15.15 -14.10
CA PHE A 719 16.00 15.11 -15.34
C PHE A 719 17.32 14.33 -15.16
N GLU A 720 17.98 14.50 -14.01
CA GLU A 720 19.24 13.82 -13.68
C GLU A 720 19.05 12.31 -13.52
N ALA A 721 18.01 11.90 -12.78
CA ALA A 721 17.66 10.52 -12.51
C ALA A 721 17.37 9.72 -13.79
N LEU A 722 16.86 10.38 -14.84
CA LEU A 722 16.57 9.75 -16.14
C LEU A 722 17.63 10.01 -17.21
N GLY A 723 18.70 10.74 -16.89
CA GLY A 723 19.82 10.98 -17.81
C GLY A 723 19.59 12.05 -18.87
N TYR A 724 18.66 12.97 -18.67
CA TYR A 724 18.29 14.00 -19.65
C TYR A 724 18.80 15.41 -19.34
N SER A 725 19.62 15.60 -18.31
CA SER A 725 20.11 16.92 -17.90
C SER A 725 20.99 17.63 -18.93
N ASN A 726 21.67 16.87 -19.78
CA ASN A 726 22.57 17.40 -20.82
C ASN A 726 21.89 17.54 -22.19
N GLU A 727 20.62 17.12 -22.31
CA GLU A 727 19.87 17.21 -23.56
C GLU A 727 19.44 18.64 -23.84
N THR A 728 19.37 19.00 -25.12
CA THR A 728 18.84 20.31 -25.55
C THR A 728 17.39 20.21 -26.02
N VAL A 729 17.00 19.05 -26.55
CA VAL A 729 15.66 18.78 -27.09
C VAL A 729 15.20 17.39 -26.64
N LEU A 730 13.92 17.29 -26.25
CA LEU A 730 13.26 16.05 -25.84
C LEU A 730 12.18 15.63 -26.85
N SER A 731 11.98 14.32 -26.96
CA SER A 731 10.79 13.72 -27.58
C SER A 731 9.57 13.75 -26.66
N ASP A 732 8.38 13.46 -27.18
CA ASP A 732 7.17 13.30 -26.36
C ASP A 732 7.35 12.17 -25.32
N ALA A 733 8.02 11.08 -25.70
CA ALA A 733 8.32 9.96 -24.81
C ALA A 733 9.24 10.38 -23.65
N GLN A 734 10.34 11.09 -23.95
CA GLN A 734 11.26 11.59 -22.90
C GLN A 734 10.57 12.62 -22.00
N ARG A 735 9.82 13.57 -22.57
CA ARG A 735 9.03 14.55 -21.82
C ARG A 735 8.01 13.86 -20.90
N GLN A 736 7.31 12.83 -21.37
CA GLN A 736 6.39 12.03 -20.55
C GLN A 736 7.13 11.29 -19.42
N ALA A 737 8.29 10.68 -19.69
CA ALA A 737 9.07 9.97 -18.68
C ALA A 737 9.51 10.90 -17.54
N VAL A 738 10.03 12.09 -17.87
CA VAL A 738 10.43 13.09 -16.87
C VAL A 738 9.23 13.56 -16.06
N TRP A 739 8.12 13.91 -16.72
CA TRP A 739 6.92 14.33 -16.00
C TRP A 739 6.40 13.24 -15.06
N PHE A 740 6.42 11.99 -15.51
CA PHE A 740 6.00 10.85 -14.73
C PHE A 740 6.88 10.67 -13.49
N HIS A 741 8.21 10.67 -13.68
CA HIS A 741 9.15 10.57 -12.56
C HIS A 741 8.97 11.72 -11.56
N PHE A 742 8.84 12.95 -12.05
CA PHE A 742 8.63 14.13 -11.22
C PHE A 742 7.36 14.01 -10.36
N ILE A 743 6.20 13.76 -10.96
CA ILE A 743 4.94 13.78 -10.19
C ILE A 743 4.71 12.50 -9.37
N LYS A 744 5.21 11.33 -9.82
CA LYS A 744 4.97 10.05 -9.15
C LYS A 744 6.06 9.68 -8.14
N PHE A 745 7.22 10.32 -8.21
CA PHE A 745 8.30 10.07 -7.26
C PHE A 745 8.80 11.37 -6.61
N GLU A 746 9.61 12.19 -7.28
CA GLU A 746 10.30 13.33 -6.62
C GLU A 746 9.37 14.25 -5.83
N LEU A 747 8.32 14.78 -6.46
CA LEU A 747 7.36 15.65 -5.79
C LEU A 747 6.54 14.89 -4.73
N THR A 748 6.13 13.66 -5.04
CA THR A 748 5.35 12.83 -4.11
C THR A 748 6.16 12.50 -2.85
N ASN A 749 7.44 12.16 -3.01
CA ASN A 749 8.36 11.89 -1.92
C ASN A 749 8.59 13.14 -1.07
N HIS A 750 8.86 14.29 -1.71
CA HIS A 750 9.00 15.57 -1.00
C HIS A 750 7.75 15.93 -0.17
N ILE A 751 6.55 15.71 -0.72
CA ILE A 751 5.29 15.92 -0.01
C ILE A 751 5.19 15.01 1.22
N ILE A 752 5.47 13.71 1.08
CA ILE A 752 5.41 12.74 2.18
C ILE A 752 6.45 13.06 3.25
N GLU A 753 7.69 13.36 2.87
CA GLU A 753 8.77 13.71 3.80
C GLU A 753 8.52 15.02 4.55
N SER A 754 7.89 16.00 3.88
CA SER A 754 7.56 17.28 4.50
C SER A 754 6.40 17.15 5.49
N LEU A 755 5.38 16.36 5.17
CA LEU A 755 4.17 16.25 6.00
C LEU A 755 4.23 15.13 7.05
N LYS A 756 5.07 14.11 6.84
CA LYS A 756 5.25 12.93 7.71
C LYS A 756 3.91 12.31 8.17
N PRO A 757 3.03 11.91 7.22
CA PRO A 757 1.70 11.41 7.55
C PRO A 757 1.77 10.04 8.22
N LYS A 758 0.70 9.65 8.92
CA LYS A 758 0.52 8.27 9.41
C LYS A 758 0.09 7.32 8.29
N SER A 759 -0.67 7.84 7.33
CA SER A 759 -1.21 7.06 6.24
C SER A 759 -1.29 7.85 4.94
N ILE A 760 -1.24 7.13 3.82
CA ILE A 760 -1.42 7.71 2.49
C ILE A 760 -2.37 6.85 1.66
N ASN A 761 -2.91 7.43 0.60
CA ASN A 761 -3.70 6.73 -0.40
C ASN A 761 -3.47 7.30 -1.79
N PHE A 762 -3.09 6.46 -2.76
CA PHE A 762 -3.08 6.81 -4.19
C PHE A 762 -4.39 6.37 -4.84
N THR A 763 -5.24 7.34 -5.18
CA THR A 763 -6.58 7.04 -5.67
C THR A 763 -6.82 7.53 -7.09
N CYS A 764 -7.62 6.76 -7.80
CA CYS A 764 -8.32 7.20 -8.99
C CYS A 764 -9.73 6.62 -8.88
N LYS A 765 -10.52 6.69 -9.96
CA LYS A 765 -11.91 6.18 -9.99
C LYS A 765 -12.08 4.87 -9.19
N ASP A 766 -11.31 3.86 -9.55
CA ASP A 766 -11.27 2.59 -8.83
C ASP A 766 -9.92 2.31 -8.14
N ALA A 767 -8.97 3.25 -8.11
CA ALA A 767 -7.61 3.07 -7.57
C ALA A 767 -6.84 1.83 -8.11
N ILE A 768 -6.98 1.53 -9.41
CA ILE A 768 -6.33 0.39 -10.05
C ILE A 768 -5.32 0.80 -11.12
N ASP A 769 -5.71 1.71 -12.00
CA ASP A 769 -4.98 2.03 -13.21
C ASP A 769 -3.98 3.17 -12.89
N ARG A 770 -4.46 4.43 -12.89
CA ARG A 770 -3.67 5.61 -12.49
C ARG A 770 -3.09 5.52 -11.07
N GLY A 771 -3.91 5.11 -10.09
CA GLY A 771 -3.51 5.01 -8.68
C GLY A 771 -2.58 3.82 -8.42
N GLY A 772 -2.83 2.66 -9.05
CA GLY A 772 -1.99 1.48 -8.90
C GLY A 772 -0.59 1.68 -9.48
N VAL A 773 -0.49 2.33 -10.63
CA VAL A 773 0.81 2.68 -11.24
C VAL A 773 1.57 3.73 -10.42
N ALA A 774 0.90 4.74 -9.87
CA ALA A 774 1.53 5.72 -8.98
C ALA A 774 2.14 5.05 -7.74
N SER A 775 1.35 4.21 -7.07
CA SER A 775 1.75 3.40 -5.91
C SER A 775 2.94 2.48 -6.23
N ALA A 776 2.84 1.66 -7.27
CA ALA A 776 3.91 0.73 -7.65
C ALA A 776 5.23 1.44 -7.96
N TYR A 777 5.17 2.56 -8.70
CA TYR A 777 6.36 3.29 -9.08
C TYR A 777 6.99 4.06 -7.91
N PHE A 778 6.17 4.73 -7.09
CA PHE A 778 6.65 5.43 -5.88
C PHE A 778 7.42 4.48 -4.96
N ASN A 779 6.80 3.34 -4.62
CA ASN A 779 7.40 2.37 -3.72
C ASN A 779 8.65 1.69 -4.33
N LEU A 780 8.66 1.45 -5.66
CA LEU A 780 9.85 0.94 -6.35
C LEU A 780 11.03 1.89 -6.19
N MET A 781 10.85 3.17 -6.56
CA MET A 781 11.92 4.16 -6.50
C MET A 781 12.36 4.43 -5.06
N LYS A 782 11.42 4.54 -4.11
CA LYS A 782 11.73 4.75 -2.69
C LYS A 782 12.53 3.60 -2.10
N SER A 783 12.24 2.36 -2.51
CA SER A 783 12.98 1.18 -2.04
C SER A 783 14.42 1.09 -2.58
N PHE A 784 14.75 1.83 -3.64
CA PHE A 784 16.09 1.85 -4.23
C PHE A 784 16.98 2.95 -3.63
N GLU A 785 16.41 3.86 -2.85
CA GLU A 785 17.19 4.83 -2.09
C GLU A 785 17.95 4.17 -0.95
N GLU A 786 19.09 4.73 -0.60
CA GLU A 786 19.80 4.37 0.61
C GLU A 786 18.99 4.78 1.85
N THR A 787 19.13 4.00 2.92
CA THR A 787 18.55 4.35 4.22
C THR A 787 19.43 5.41 4.87
N THR A 788 18.84 6.57 5.18
CA THR A 788 19.54 7.66 5.88
C THR A 788 19.74 7.33 7.36
N GLU A 789 20.70 7.98 8.03
CA GLU A 789 20.90 7.80 9.47
C GLU A 789 19.65 8.15 10.29
N GLU A 790 18.91 9.20 9.90
CA GLU A 790 17.65 9.58 10.55
C GLU A 790 16.58 8.50 10.39
N GLU A 791 16.45 7.91 9.21
CA GLU A 791 15.52 6.80 8.93
C GLU A 791 15.92 5.55 9.74
N ALA A 792 17.20 5.19 9.76
CA ALA A 792 17.69 4.06 10.55
C ALA A 792 17.39 4.25 12.05
N ASN A 793 17.61 5.45 12.58
CA ASN A 793 17.28 5.80 13.97
C ASN A 793 15.76 5.78 14.25
N ALA A 794 14.93 6.02 13.23
CA ALA A 794 13.48 5.92 13.31
C ALA A 794 12.96 4.48 13.12
N GLY A 795 13.84 3.48 12.94
CA GLY A 795 13.47 2.09 12.67
C GLY A 795 12.89 1.86 11.27
N ILE A 796 13.18 2.76 10.32
CA ILE A 796 12.83 2.62 8.90
C ILE A 796 13.90 1.76 8.23
N GLU A 797 13.47 0.67 7.60
CA GLU A 797 14.32 -0.22 6.83
C GLU A 797 13.88 -0.21 5.36
N LYS A 798 14.78 0.21 4.45
CA LYS A 798 14.55 0.17 3.00
C LYS A 798 15.11 -1.13 2.44
N ILE A 799 14.22 -2.03 2.06
CA ILE A 799 14.53 -3.29 1.38
C ILE A 799 14.15 -3.13 -0.10
N PRO A 800 15.11 -3.22 -1.05
CA PRO A 800 14.82 -3.07 -2.47
C PRO A 800 13.66 -3.96 -2.92
N MET A 801 12.68 -3.34 -3.57
CA MET A 801 11.51 -4.05 -4.10
C MET A 801 11.94 -5.10 -5.12
N ASN A 802 11.40 -6.31 -4.99
CA ASN A 802 11.69 -7.41 -5.89
C ASN A 802 10.62 -7.48 -6.99
N ARG A 803 10.89 -8.29 -8.02
CA ARG A 803 9.98 -8.45 -9.16
C ARG A 803 8.57 -8.87 -8.74
N GLU A 804 8.43 -9.84 -7.84
CA GLU A 804 7.11 -10.35 -7.44
C GLU A 804 6.26 -9.30 -6.74
N GLU A 805 6.89 -8.54 -5.84
CA GLU A 805 6.27 -7.45 -5.10
C GLU A 805 5.82 -6.32 -6.04
N PHE A 806 6.64 -6.00 -7.05
CA PHE A 806 6.29 -5.02 -8.08
C PHE A 806 5.13 -5.48 -8.98
N GLU A 807 5.16 -6.74 -9.42
CA GLU A 807 4.08 -7.35 -10.23
C GLU A 807 2.77 -7.44 -9.44
N GLN A 808 2.83 -7.79 -8.15
CA GLN A 808 1.68 -7.74 -7.25
C GLN A 808 1.11 -6.32 -7.17
N ALA A 809 1.96 -5.32 -6.97
CA ALA A 809 1.54 -3.92 -6.85
C ALA A 809 0.82 -3.43 -8.12
N LEU A 810 1.28 -3.87 -9.31
CA LEU A 810 0.72 -3.53 -10.61
C LEU A 810 -0.55 -4.31 -10.98
N HIS A 811 -0.63 -5.60 -10.68
CA HIS A 811 -1.63 -6.49 -11.30
C HIS A 811 -2.71 -7.01 -10.34
N ALA A 812 -2.47 -7.06 -9.03
CA ALA A 812 -3.45 -7.59 -8.09
C ALA A 812 -4.73 -6.75 -8.06
N ALA A 813 -4.60 -5.42 -7.94
CA ALA A 813 -5.76 -4.53 -7.83
C ALA A 813 -6.60 -4.46 -9.12
N PRO A 814 -6.02 -4.31 -10.33
CA PRO A 814 -6.80 -4.43 -11.57
C PRO A 814 -7.52 -5.77 -11.70
N THR A 815 -6.92 -6.87 -11.26
CA THR A 815 -7.51 -8.21 -11.34
C THR A 815 -8.71 -8.32 -10.40
N MET A 816 -8.54 -7.88 -9.16
CA MET A 816 -9.60 -7.84 -8.14
C MET A 816 -10.81 -7.03 -8.59
N VAL A 817 -10.61 -5.89 -9.27
CA VAL A 817 -11.69 -4.93 -9.55
C VAL A 817 -12.29 -5.07 -10.95
N LYS A 818 -11.48 -5.44 -11.94
CA LYS A 818 -11.84 -5.45 -13.37
C LYS A 818 -11.60 -6.80 -14.05
N GLY A 819 -11.16 -7.83 -13.30
CA GLY A 819 -10.91 -9.15 -13.86
C GLY A 819 -9.84 -9.14 -14.95
N ARG A 820 -8.84 -8.24 -14.88
CA ARG A 820 -7.76 -8.10 -15.87
C ARG A 820 -6.46 -7.62 -15.24
N GLY A 821 -5.34 -7.79 -15.95
CA GLY A 821 -4.09 -7.13 -15.61
C GLY A 821 -4.11 -5.61 -15.80
N MET A 822 -2.97 -4.96 -15.52
CA MET A 822 -2.78 -3.53 -15.80
C MET A 822 -3.00 -3.26 -17.29
N ASN A 823 -3.69 -2.18 -17.61
CA ASN A 823 -4.00 -1.81 -18.99
C ASN A 823 -2.80 -1.10 -19.67
N HIS A 824 -3.07 -0.19 -20.61
CA HIS A 824 -2.07 0.63 -21.29
C HIS A 824 -1.15 1.45 -20.35
N HIS A 825 -1.49 1.64 -19.07
CA HIS A 825 -0.57 2.28 -18.13
C HIS A 825 0.74 1.49 -17.94
N ILE A 826 0.77 0.19 -18.28
CA ILE A 826 2.02 -0.58 -18.34
C ILE A 826 3.01 0.03 -19.34
N ASP A 827 2.51 0.57 -20.46
CA ASP A 827 3.35 1.18 -21.50
C ASP A 827 3.93 2.54 -21.01
N ILE A 828 3.20 3.25 -20.15
CA ILE A 828 3.63 4.54 -19.57
C ILE A 828 4.68 4.32 -18.48
N ILE A 829 4.45 3.40 -17.54
CA ILE A 829 5.45 3.07 -16.51
C ILE A 829 6.69 2.41 -17.13
N TRP A 830 6.52 1.61 -18.18
CA TRP A 830 7.62 1.07 -18.96
C TRP A 830 8.51 2.18 -19.52
N ASN A 831 7.93 3.25 -20.06
CA ASN A 831 8.69 4.34 -20.68
C ASN A 831 9.61 5.06 -19.67
N VAL A 832 9.16 5.27 -18.43
CA VAL A 832 10.01 5.87 -17.39
C VAL A 832 11.04 4.87 -16.87
N ILE A 833 10.69 3.58 -16.74
CA ILE A 833 11.63 2.52 -16.35
C ILE A 833 12.72 2.34 -17.41
N ASP A 834 12.38 2.37 -18.70
CA ASP A 834 13.35 2.33 -19.79
C ASP A 834 14.37 3.47 -19.65
N ALA A 835 13.91 4.71 -19.45
CA ALA A 835 14.78 5.85 -19.22
C ALA A 835 15.68 5.68 -17.98
N TYR A 836 15.11 5.22 -16.86
CA TYR A 836 15.86 4.97 -15.63
C TYR A 836 16.91 3.87 -15.79
N VAL A 837 16.53 2.70 -16.32
CA VAL A 837 17.46 1.58 -16.57
C VAL A 837 18.56 2.02 -17.53
N ASN A 838 18.24 2.80 -18.55
CA ASN A 838 19.24 3.31 -19.49
C ASN A 838 20.29 4.20 -18.83
N LYS A 839 19.89 4.98 -17.82
CA LYS A 839 20.79 5.84 -17.04
C LYS A 839 21.61 5.06 -16.01
N HIS A 840 21.03 4.03 -15.40
CA HIS A 840 21.60 3.30 -14.26
C HIS A 840 21.99 1.85 -14.59
N TYR A 841 22.21 1.53 -15.87
CA TYR A 841 22.38 0.16 -16.36
C TYR A 841 23.46 -0.61 -15.58
N ASP A 842 24.66 -0.05 -15.48
CA ASP A 842 25.80 -0.70 -14.81
C ASP A 842 25.54 -0.89 -13.31
N GLN A 843 24.90 0.08 -12.65
CA GLN A 843 24.54 -0.03 -11.23
C GLN A 843 23.52 -1.16 -11.00
N LEU A 844 22.47 -1.19 -11.81
CA LEU A 844 21.40 -2.19 -11.71
C LEU A 844 21.93 -3.59 -12.02
N MET A 845 22.73 -3.74 -13.07
CA MET A 845 23.32 -5.02 -13.47
C MET A 845 24.24 -5.59 -12.38
N ASN A 846 25.00 -4.74 -11.69
CA ASN A 846 25.92 -5.16 -10.63
C ASN A 846 25.22 -5.37 -9.26
N ASN A 847 23.96 -4.94 -9.11
CA ASN A 847 23.17 -5.14 -7.90
C ASN A 847 22.15 -6.27 -8.09
N LYS A 848 22.41 -7.43 -7.47
CA LYS A 848 21.55 -8.63 -7.61
C LYS A 848 20.09 -8.39 -7.22
N ASP A 849 19.82 -7.51 -6.26
CA ASP A 849 18.46 -7.23 -5.78
C ASP A 849 17.68 -6.26 -6.68
N GLN A 850 18.36 -5.59 -7.61
CA GLN A 850 17.77 -4.60 -8.52
C GLN A 850 17.87 -5.01 -10.01
N ALA A 851 18.76 -5.94 -10.35
CA ALA A 851 19.02 -6.39 -11.73
C ALA A 851 17.77 -6.91 -12.45
N TRP A 852 16.80 -7.45 -11.72
CA TRP A 852 15.52 -7.91 -12.27
C TRP A 852 14.75 -6.82 -13.03
N LEU A 853 14.98 -5.53 -12.72
CA LEU A 853 14.30 -4.41 -13.38
C LEU A 853 14.70 -4.29 -14.86
N ILE A 854 15.92 -4.69 -15.21
CA ILE A 854 16.41 -4.77 -16.60
C ILE A 854 15.57 -5.81 -17.36
N GLU A 855 15.42 -7.00 -16.79
CA GLU A 855 14.61 -8.08 -17.37
C GLU A 855 13.13 -7.67 -17.48
N TRP A 856 12.58 -7.05 -16.45
CA TRP A 856 11.21 -6.57 -16.45
C TRP A 856 10.95 -5.54 -17.57
N ARG A 857 11.87 -4.58 -17.77
CA ARG A 857 11.83 -3.64 -18.90
C ARG A 857 11.81 -4.42 -20.21
N ASP A 858 12.70 -5.39 -20.36
CA ASP A 858 12.85 -6.09 -21.64
C ASP A 858 11.61 -6.93 -21.99
N TYR A 859 10.99 -7.57 -20.99
CA TYR A 859 9.80 -8.40 -21.17
C TYR A 859 8.53 -7.59 -21.45
N ASN A 860 8.42 -6.40 -20.84
CA ASN A 860 7.24 -5.56 -20.99
C ASN A 860 7.35 -4.51 -22.11
N CYS A 861 8.34 -4.66 -23.00
CA CYS A 861 8.59 -3.69 -24.06
C CYS A 861 7.38 -3.49 -25.02
N PRO A 862 6.86 -2.25 -25.15
CA PRO A 862 5.81 -1.92 -26.10
C PRO A 862 6.23 -2.25 -27.53
N HIS A 863 5.25 -2.61 -28.36
CA HIS A 863 5.52 -3.06 -29.72
C HIS A 863 6.23 -1.98 -30.56
N GLU A 864 5.87 -0.72 -30.34
CA GLU A 864 6.44 0.44 -31.03
C GLU A 864 7.91 0.69 -30.63
N ARG A 865 8.34 0.22 -29.45
CA ARG A 865 9.66 0.50 -28.87
C ARG A 865 10.65 -0.66 -29.02
N VAL A 866 10.17 -1.86 -29.39
CA VAL A 866 11.01 -3.07 -29.47
C VAL A 866 12.21 -2.93 -30.41
N GLY A 867 12.12 -2.13 -31.47
CA GLY A 867 13.21 -1.97 -32.42
C GLY A 867 14.44 -1.30 -31.80
N ALA A 868 14.23 -0.15 -31.17
CA ALA A 868 15.29 0.59 -30.49
C ALA A 868 15.85 -0.19 -29.30
N LEU A 869 14.96 -0.84 -28.52
CA LEU A 869 15.41 -1.66 -27.40
C LEU A 869 16.23 -2.87 -27.86
N LEU A 870 15.81 -3.57 -28.92
CA LEU A 870 16.54 -4.73 -29.45
C LEU A 870 17.97 -4.35 -29.84
N GLU A 871 18.13 -3.26 -30.57
CA GLU A 871 19.46 -2.77 -30.97
C GLU A 871 20.34 -2.52 -29.75
N LYS A 872 19.80 -1.81 -28.75
CA LYS A 872 20.51 -1.53 -27.51
C LYS A 872 20.87 -2.79 -26.72
N ARG A 873 19.92 -3.73 -26.55
CA ARG A 873 20.16 -4.99 -25.82
C ARG A 873 21.18 -5.87 -26.51
N ILE A 874 21.26 -5.88 -27.84
CA ILE A 874 22.30 -6.64 -28.54
C ILE A 874 23.69 -6.14 -28.11
N ASP A 875 23.89 -4.83 -28.07
CA ASP A 875 25.17 -4.24 -27.69
C ASP A 875 25.51 -4.51 -26.21
N GLU A 876 24.55 -4.27 -25.30
CA GLU A 876 24.71 -4.52 -23.87
C GLU A 876 25.00 -6.01 -23.59
N CYS A 877 24.20 -6.92 -24.16
CA CYS A 877 24.40 -8.37 -24.01
C CYS A 877 25.74 -8.84 -24.58
N LYS A 878 26.21 -8.27 -25.70
CA LYS A 878 27.55 -8.59 -26.24
C LYS A 878 28.65 -8.13 -25.29
N GLN A 879 28.51 -6.95 -24.69
CA GLN A 879 29.48 -6.45 -23.70
C GLN A 879 29.50 -7.32 -22.45
N GLU A 880 28.34 -7.75 -21.96
CA GLU A 880 28.23 -8.71 -20.85
C GLU A 880 28.95 -10.02 -21.17
N LEU A 881 28.64 -10.64 -22.32
CA LEU A 881 29.27 -11.90 -22.74
C LEU A 881 30.78 -11.74 -22.97
N THR A 882 31.22 -10.65 -23.58
CA THR A 882 32.65 -10.37 -23.80
C THR A 882 33.38 -10.19 -22.47
N THR A 883 32.75 -9.52 -21.50
CA THR A 883 33.33 -9.33 -20.16
C THR A 883 33.39 -10.65 -19.40
N ARG A 884 32.32 -11.47 -19.45
CA ARG A 884 32.31 -12.82 -18.88
C ARG A 884 33.38 -13.71 -19.51
N GLN A 885 33.50 -13.67 -20.84
CA GLN A 885 34.53 -14.41 -21.57
C GLN A 885 35.93 -14.00 -21.12
N ARG A 886 36.20 -12.69 -21.01
CA ARG A 886 37.48 -12.17 -20.52
C ARG A 886 37.80 -12.65 -19.11
N ASN A 887 36.83 -12.57 -18.19
CA ASN A 887 37.01 -13.01 -16.80
C ASN A 887 37.30 -14.51 -16.73
N LEU A 888 36.55 -15.33 -17.47
CA LEU A 888 36.78 -16.78 -17.55
C LEU A 888 38.14 -17.12 -18.17
N LEU A 889 38.57 -16.38 -19.20
CA LEU A 889 39.89 -16.55 -19.81
C LEU A 889 41.00 -16.20 -18.83
N GLN A 890 40.82 -15.16 -18.01
CA GLN A 890 41.78 -14.78 -16.97
C GLN A 890 41.86 -15.84 -15.85
N GLU A 891 40.70 -16.36 -15.43
CA GLU A 891 40.62 -17.46 -14.45
C GLU A 891 41.29 -18.73 -14.99
N LEU A 892 41.00 -19.10 -16.24
CA LEU A 892 41.64 -20.22 -16.92
C LEU A 892 43.16 -20.03 -17.04
N GLN A 893 43.63 -18.83 -17.38
CA GLN A 893 45.05 -18.51 -17.43
C GLN A 893 45.71 -18.68 -16.06
N SER A 894 45.08 -18.21 -14.99
CA SER A 894 45.56 -18.39 -13.62
C SER A 894 45.65 -19.87 -13.24
N LYS A 895 44.65 -20.68 -13.61
CA LYS A 895 44.62 -22.12 -13.32
C LYS A 895 45.64 -22.91 -14.11
N LEU A 896 45.87 -22.55 -15.38
CA LEU A 896 46.95 -23.13 -16.18
C LEU A 896 48.34 -22.78 -15.62
N GLN A 897 48.52 -21.58 -15.11
CA GLN A 897 49.77 -21.18 -14.44
C GLN A 897 49.98 -21.92 -13.10
N GLU A 898 48.92 -22.15 -12.34
CA GLU A 898 48.94 -22.98 -11.12
C GLU A 898 49.35 -24.42 -11.45
N LEU A 899 48.75 -25.00 -12.50
CA LEU A 899 49.08 -26.33 -13.01
C LEU A 899 50.54 -26.41 -13.49
N GLU A 900 51.04 -25.37 -14.16
CA GLU A 900 52.46 -25.21 -14.53
C GLU A 900 53.39 -25.23 -13.33
N THR A 901 53.02 -24.55 -12.25
CA THR A 901 53.84 -24.44 -11.04
C THR A 901 53.91 -25.78 -10.31
N GLU A 902 52.77 -26.46 -10.15
CA GLU A 902 52.71 -27.80 -9.54
C GLU A 902 53.49 -28.85 -10.35
N LEU A 903 53.41 -28.79 -11.68
CA LEU A 903 54.22 -29.63 -12.58
C LEU A 903 55.72 -29.35 -12.45
N GLN A 904 56.11 -28.13 -12.05
CA GLN A 904 57.50 -27.76 -11.83
C GLN A 904 58.00 -28.20 -10.44
N GLU A 905 57.16 -28.14 -9.41
CA GLU A 905 57.50 -28.61 -8.05
C GLU A 905 57.72 -30.13 -7.99
N LEU A 906 56.98 -30.91 -8.80
CA LEU A 906 57.25 -32.34 -8.99
C LEU A 906 58.65 -32.64 -9.57
N GLN A 907 59.31 -31.65 -10.19
CA GLN A 907 60.67 -31.79 -10.72
C GLN A 907 61.75 -31.61 -9.66
N GLU A 908 61.41 -30.99 -8.52
CA GLU A 908 62.36 -30.60 -7.47
C GLU A 908 62.36 -31.54 -6.25
N GLU A 909 61.48 -32.55 -6.17
CA GLU A 909 61.57 -33.60 -5.13
C GLU A 909 62.82 -34.49 -5.32
N PRO A 910 63.81 -34.48 -4.40
CA PRO A 910 65.00 -35.31 -4.55
C PRO A 910 64.70 -36.75 -4.13
N GLN A 911 65.03 -37.71 -5.00
CA GLN A 911 65.08 -39.14 -4.70
C GLN A 911 65.81 -39.42 -3.37
N LYS A 912 65.08 -39.87 -2.35
CA LYS A 912 65.65 -40.54 -1.18
C LYS A 912 65.47 -42.05 -1.36
N GLU A 913 66.56 -42.74 -1.72
CA GLU A 913 66.69 -44.19 -1.61
C GLU A 913 66.48 -44.67 -0.16
N PRO A 914 65.94 -45.89 0.01
CA PRO A 914 66.55 -46.80 0.94
C PRO A 914 66.81 -48.18 0.31
N THR A 915 68.05 -48.61 0.52
CA THR A 915 68.68 -49.89 0.22
C THR A 915 67.95 -51.07 0.87
N LEU A 916 67.80 -52.20 0.18
CA LEU A 916 67.49 -53.51 0.79
C LEU A 916 68.10 -54.67 -0.01
N GLU A 917 68.82 -55.52 0.71
CA GLU A 917 69.50 -56.74 0.25
C GLU A 917 68.52 -57.89 -0.03
N GLU A 918 68.81 -58.64 -1.09
CA GLU A 918 68.25 -59.97 -1.40
C GLU A 918 69.12 -61.07 -0.77
N PRO A 919 68.64 -62.32 -0.57
CA PRO A 919 69.03 -63.33 -1.56
C PRO A 919 68.06 -64.53 -1.80
N GLN A 920 67.98 -64.89 -3.08
CA GLN A 920 68.16 -66.23 -3.70
C GLN A 920 67.13 -67.35 -3.50
N LYS A 921 66.59 -67.86 -4.64
CA LYS A 921 67.01 -69.18 -5.21
C LYS A 921 66.42 -69.49 -6.60
N GLU A 922 67.32 -69.71 -7.55
CA GLU A 922 67.26 -70.40 -8.86
C GLU A 922 67.21 -71.96 -8.75
N PRO A 923 67.25 -72.77 -9.85
CA PRO A 923 66.55 -72.76 -11.15
C PRO A 923 66.05 -74.20 -11.52
N THR A 924 65.47 -74.50 -12.70
CA THR A 924 66.07 -75.23 -13.87
C THR A 924 64.88 -75.60 -14.83
N LEU A 925 64.73 -75.04 -16.05
CA LEU A 925 65.17 -75.48 -17.42
C LEU A 925 64.56 -76.85 -17.87
N GLU A 926 63.91 -77.09 -19.04
CA GLU A 926 64.07 -76.70 -20.47
C GLU A 926 62.70 -76.82 -21.23
N GLU A 927 62.19 -75.81 -21.98
CA GLU A 927 62.18 -75.59 -23.46
C GLU A 927 61.27 -76.49 -24.36
N PRO A 928 60.83 -76.07 -25.59
CA PRO A 928 60.69 -74.71 -26.14
C PRO A 928 59.41 -74.41 -26.99
N GLN A 929 59.00 -73.14 -26.85
CA GLN A 929 58.66 -72.09 -27.82
C GLN A 929 57.89 -72.31 -29.15
N LYS A 930 56.97 -71.34 -29.37
CA LYS A 930 56.61 -70.75 -30.66
C LYS A 930 56.51 -69.22 -30.48
N GLU A 931 57.32 -68.47 -31.22
CA GLU A 931 57.42 -67.01 -31.34
C GLU A 931 56.37 -66.45 -32.35
N PRO A 932 56.03 -65.13 -32.37
CA PRO A 932 56.96 -64.06 -32.75
C PRO A 932 56.89 -62.71 -31.97
N THR A 933 58.09 -62.20 -31.63
CA THR A 933 58.66 -60.84 -31.90
C THR A 933 57.81 -59.60 -31.54
N LEU A 934 57.99 -58.94 -30.39
CA LEU A 934 59.02 -57.96 -29.93
C LEU A 934 59.01 -56.59 -30.64
N GLU A 935 58.53 -55.62 -29.86
CA GLU A 935 58.45 -54.17 -30.07
C GLU A 935 59.83 -53.48 -29.96
N GLU A 936 59.99 -52.39 -30.71
CA GLU A 936 61.02 -51.38 -30.50
C GLU A 936 60.66 -50.50 -29.27
N PRO A 937 61.64 -49.94 -28.54
CA PRO A 937 61.37 -49.06 -27.41
C PRO A 937 60.85 -47.71 -27.93
N GLN A 938 59.56 -47.42 -27.71
CA GLN A 938 59.01 -46.09 -27.96
C GLN A 938 59.22 -45.19 -26.74
N LYS A 939 59.89 -44.06 -27.02
CA LYS A 939 60.23 -42.98 -26.10
C LYS A 939 59.03 -42.49 -25.28
N GLU A 940 59.22 -42.40 -23.96
CA GLU A 940 58.54 -41.43 -23.12
C GLU A 940 58.62 -40.03 -23.76
N PRO A 941 57.53 -39.25 -23.81
CA PRO A 941 57.66 -37.84 -24.10
C PRO A 941 58.39 -37.21 -22.92
N THR A 942 59.60 -36.68 -23.17
CA THR A 942 60.37 -36.01 -22.12
C THR A 942 59.57 -34.82 -21.59
N LEU A 943 59.72 -34.52 -20.30
CA LEU A 943 59.16 -33.35 -19.61
C LEU A 943 59.36 -32.02 -20.37
N GLU A 944 60.45 -31.91 -21.14
CA GLU A 944 60.71 -30.82 -22.08
C GLU A 944 59.69 -30.72 -23.23
N GLU A 945 59.14 -31.84 -23.73
CA GLU A 945 58.08 -31.84 -24.74
C GLU A 945 56.74 -31.38 -24.18
N LEU A 946 56.42 -31.71 -22.92
CA LEU A 946 55.24 -31.20 -22.22
C LEU A 946 55.35 -29.69 -21.97
N GLN A 947 56.51 -29.24 -21.48
CA GLN A 947 56.79 -27.80 -21.30
C GLN A 947 56.81 -27.02 -22.61
N LYS A 948 57.34 -27.60 -23.71
CA LYS A 948 57.32 -26.99 -25.04
C LYS A 948 55.89 -26.83 -25.56
N LYS A 949 55.04 -27.84 -25.38
CA LYS A 949 53.63 -27.80 -25.82
C LYS A 949 52.78 -26.86 -24.98
N LEU A 950 53.08 -26.73 -23.69
CA LEU A 950 52.44 -25.78 -22.79
C LEU A 950 52.79 -24.33 -23.18
N ARG A 951 54.05 -24.03 -23.51
CA ARG A 951 54.46 -22.74 -24.12
C ARG A 951 53.81 -22.50 -25.49
N GLU A 952 53.66 -23.53 -26.32
CA GLU A 952 52.91 -23.43 -27.59
C GLU A 952 51.41 -23.15 -27.36
N LEU A 953 50.81 -23.72 -26.31
CA LEU A 953 49.42 -23.46 -25.92
C LEU A 953 49.23 -22.03 -25.40
N GLN A 954 50.13 -21.54 -24.54
CA GLN A 954 50.14 -20.13 -24.10
C GLN A 954 50.31 -19.16 -25.27
N THR A 955 51.13 -19.53 -26.27
CA THR A 955 51.32 -18.72 -27.49
C THR A 955 50.09 -18.76 -28.40
N LYS A 956 49.45 -19.92 -28.56
CA LYS A 956 48.22 -20.09 -29.37
C LYS A 956 46.97 -19.50 -28.71
N LEU A 957 46.95 -19.42 -27.37
CA LEU A 957 45.95 -18.67 -26.58
C LEU A 957 46.07 -17.16 -26.82
N LYS A 958 47.29 -16.64 -27.02
CA LYS A 958 47.53 -15.26 -27.50
C LYS A 958 47.13 -15.03 -28.97
N GLU A 959 47.04 -16.08 -29.79
CA GLU A 959 46.77 -16.02 -31.24
C GLU A 959 45.34 -16.43 -31.66
N GLY A 960 44.46 -16.82 -30.73
CA GLY A 960 43.05 -17.12 -31.00
C GLY A 960 42.77 -18.41 -31.78
N LYS A 961 43.64 -19.44 -31.69
CA LYS A 961 43.49 -20.74 -32.39
C LYS A 961 43.38 -21.91 -31.40
N GLU A 962 42.31 -21.91 -30.59
CA GLU A 962 42.21 -22.71 -29.36
C GLU A 962 41.81 -24.20 -29.54
N GLU A 963 40.87 -24.51 -30.44
CA GLU A 963 40.24 -25.86 -30.50
C GLU A 963 41.18 -26.97 -31.01
N ARG A 964 42.10 -26.67 -31.93
CA ARG A 964 42.95 -27.68 -32.58
C ARG A 964 44.14 -28.11 -31.71
N ALA A 965 44.66 -27.19 -30.91
CA ALA A 965 45.80 -27.45 -30.00
C ALA A 965 45.36 -28.21 -28.74
N LYS A 966 44.12 -28.02 -28.27
CA LYS A 966 43.55 -28.72 -27.12
C LYS A 966 43.31 -30.21 -27.37
N LYS A 967 42.79 -30.56 -28.56
CA LYS A 967 42.50 -31.96 -28.94
C LYS A 967 43.76 -32.83 -29.00
N GLU A 968 44.89 -32.25 -29.36
CA GLU A 968 46.21 -32.92 -29.40
C GLU A 968 46.82 -33.14 -28.01
N LEU A 969 46.57 -32.23 -27.04
CA LEU A 969 47.03 -32.41 -25.65
C LEU A 969 46.18 -33.46 -24.92
N GLN A 970 44.87 -33.41 -25.12
CA GLN A 970 43.90 -34.29 -24.47
C GLN A 970 44.07 -35.76 -24.87
N THR A 971 44.38 -36.01 -26.15
CA THR A 971 44.68 -37.36 -26.65
C THR A 971 45.93 -37.93 -25.97
N LYS A 972 46.94 -37.11 -25.67
CA LYS A 972 48.22 -37.57 -25.12
C LYS A 972 48.25 -37.70 -23.60
N ILE A 973 47.48 -36.90 -22.87
CA ILE A 973 47.30 -37.05 -21.42
C ILE A 973 46.49 -38.32 -21.13
N GLN A 974 45.46 -38.60 -21.93
CA GLN A 974 44.69 -39.85 -21.85
C GLN A 974 45.56 -41.09 -22.11
N GLU A 975 46.47 -41.02 -23.09
CA GLU A 975 47.44 -42.09 -23.41
C GLU A 975 48.45 -42.34 -22.28
N GLN A 976 48.66 -41.41 -21.33
CA GLN A 976 49.59 -41.60 -20.20
C GLN A 976 48.93 -42.05 -18.89
N GLN A 977 47.60 -41.99 -18.79
CA GLN A 977 46.87 -42.31 -17.54
C GLN A 977 46.49 -43.80 -17.39
N GLU A 978 46.74 -44.64 -18.40
CA GLU A 978 46.35 -46.07 -18.37
C GLU A 978 47.41 -47.02 -17.76
N GLU A 979 48.58 -46.54 -17.31
CA GLU A 979 49.63 -47.41 -16.73
C GLU A 979 50.15 -46.92 -15.35
N GLU A 980 49.78 -47.70 -14.30
CA GLU A 980 50.28 -47.80 -12.89
C GLU A 980 49.72 -46.94 -11.69
N PRO A 981 49.57 -47.54 -10.48
CA PRO A 981 49.26 -46.87 -9.18
C PRO A 981 50.50 -46.80 -8.22
N PRO A 982 50.48 -46.13 -7.04
CA PRO A 982 49.41 -45.40 -6.35
C PRO A 982 49.61 -43.87 -6.30
N ARG A 983 48.49 -43.14 -6.19
CA ARG A 983 48.41 -41.67 -6.23
C ARG A 983 49.15 -41.01 -5.06
N SER A 984 50.14 -40.19 -5.38
CA SER A 984 50.59 -39.13 -4.47
C SER A 984 49.52 -38.04 -4.35
N GLU A 985 49.53 -37.30 -3.24
CA GLU A 985 48.66 -36.14 -3.00
C GLU A 985 48.75 -35.12 -4.15
N THR A 986 49.96 -34.96 -4.71
CA THR A 986 50.27 -34.10 -5.86
C THR A 986 49.61 -34.55 -7.17
N GLN A 987 49.50 -35.86 -7.44
CA GLN A 987 48.77 -36.36 -8.61
C GLN A 987 47.26 -36.12 -8.52
N THR A 988 46.70 -36.16 -7.31
CA THR A 988 45.28 -35.85 -7.07
C THR A 988 45.00 -34.37 -7.31
N LYS A 989 45.86 -33.48 -6.81
CA LYS A 989 45.78 -32.03 -7.03
C LYS A 989 45.92 -31.64 -8.51
N LEU A 990 46.80 -32.31 -9.26
CA LEU A 990 46.93 -32.11 -10.71
C LEU A 990 45.66 -32.52 -11.48
N GLN A 991 45.04 -33.65 -11.11
CA GLN A 991 43.79 -34.07 -11.72
C GLN A 991 42.67 -33.07 -11.43
N GLU A 992 42.56 -32.57 -10.20
CA GLU A 992 41.57 -31.54 -9.84
C GLU A 992 41.77 -30.24 -10.61
N LEU A 993 43.01 -29.76 -10.75
CA LEU A 993 43.32 -28.56 -11.54
C LEU A 993 43.03 -28.74 -13.03
N ASN A 994 43.27 -29.95 -13.56
CA ASN A 994 42.93 -30.29 -14.94
C ASN A 994 41.40 -30.33 -15.16
N ASP A 995 40.65 -30.94 -14.24
CA ASP A 995 39.18 -30.99 -14.28
C ASP A 995 38.56 -29.59 -14.17
N GLN A 996 39.11 -28.72 -13.30
CA GLN A 996 38.73 -27.31 -13.19
C GLN A 996 39.03 -26.52 -14.48
N SER A 997 40.20 -26.73 -15.07
CA SER A 997 40.60 -26.07 -16.33
C SER A 997 39.73 -26.51 -17.51
N GLN A 998 39.35 -27.79 -17.57
CA GLN A 998 38.42 -28.31 -18.56
C GLN A 998 37.04 -27.66 -18.41
N THR A 999 36.52 -27.62 -17.19
CA THR A 999 35.23 -26.97 -16.87
C THR A 999 35.23 -25.50 -17.29
N LEU A 1000 36.28 -24.75 -16.98
CA LEU A 1000 36.42 -23.35 -17.39
C LEU A 1000 36.50 -23.19 -18.91
N SER A 1001 37.20 -24.09 -19.61
CA SER A 1001 37.26 -24.08 -21.08
C SER A 1001 35.89 -24.33 -21.72
N GLU A 1002 35.08 -25.23 -21.15
CA GLU A 1002 33.71 -25.49 -21.62
C GLU A 1002 32.82 -24.26 -21.43
N LYS A 1003 32.94 -23.56 -20.29
CA LYS A 1003 32.26 -22.28 -20.04
C LYS A 1003 32.64 -21.20 -21.06
N VAL A 1004 33.94 -21.06 -21.37
CA VAL A 1004 34.41 -20.12 -22.42
C VAL A 1004 33.80 -20.45 -23.79
N ALA A 1005 33.70 -21.74 -24.13
CA ALA A 1005 33.10 -22.19 -25.38
C ALA A 1005 31.59 -21.89 -25.44
N ALA A 1006 30.85 -22.10 -24.33
CA ALA A 1006 29.44 -21.76 -24.23
C ALA A 1006 29.21 -20.26 -24.45
N VAL A 1007 29.99 -19.40 -23.78
CA VAL A 1007 29.93 -17.94 -23.95
C VAL A 1007 30.23 -17.52 -25.40
N SER A 1008 31.24 -18.14 -26.03
CA SER A 1008 31.60 -17.85 -27.42
C SER A 1008 30.46 -18.19 -28.39
N GLN A 1009 29.76 -19.31 -28.18
CA GLN A 1009 28.57 -19.67 -28.97
C GLN A 1009 27.40 -18.70 -28.73
N GLY A 1010 27.24 -18.22 -27.50
CA GLY A 1010 26.28 -17.15 -27.19
C GLY A 1010 26.55 -15.89 -28.01
N ILE A 1011 27.81 -15.46 -28.11
CA ILE A 1011 28.23 -14.31 -28.93
C ILE A 1011 27.91 -14.54 -30.42
N ASP A 1012 28.16 -15.75 -30.94
CA ASP A 1012 27.82 -16.12 -32.31
C ASP A 1012 26.31 -16.00 -32.60
N VAL A 1013 25.46 -16.44 -31.67
CA VAL A 1013 24.01 -16.26 -31.76
C VAL A 1013 23.64 -14.77 -31.81
N LEU A 1014 24.23 -13.93 -30.94
CA LEU A 1014 23.96 -12.49 -30.94
C LEU A 1014 24.41 -11.81 -32.24
N ASN A 1015 25.52 -12.24 -32.84
CA ASN A 1015 25.97 -11.76 -34.14
C ASN A 1015 24.97 -12.09 -35.26
N GLU A 1016 24.33 -13.27 -35.21
CA GLU A 1016 23.26 -13.62 -36.16
C GLU A 1016 21.96 -12.85 -35.92
N VAL A 1017 21.63 -12.55 -34.66
CA VAL A 1017 20.48 -11.69 -34.31
C VAL A 1017 20.69 -10.27 -34.82
N GLU A 1018 21.89 -9.71 -34.67
CA GLU A 1018 22.23 -8.36 -35.14
C GLU A 1018 22.02 -8.20 -36.66
N LYS A 1019 22.39 -9.21 -37.45
CA LYS A 1019 22.15 -9.21 -38.91
C LYS A 1019 20.67 -9.14 -39.28
N GLN A 1020 19.78 -9.48 -38.35
CA GLN A 1020 18.33 -9.60 -38.55
C GLN A 1020 17.51 -8.50 -37.84
N LYS A 1021 18.16 -7.54 -37.14
CA LYS A 1021 17.49 -6.56 -36.28
C LYS A 1021 16.50 -5.63 -37.00
N TYR A 1022 16.68 -5.41 -38.31
CA TYR A 1022 15.78 -4.58 -39.13
C TYR A 1022 14.59 -5.34 -39.72
N GLY A 1023 14.51 -6.66 -39.51
CA GLY A 1023 13.48 -7.55 -40.05
C GLY A 1023 12.19 -7.63 -39.23
N SER A 1024 11.33 -8.60 -39.62
CA SER A 1024 10.13 -8.94 -38.86
C SER A 1024 10.46 -9.75 -37.59
N GLY A 1025 9.51 -9.91 -36.66
CA GLY A 1025 9.72 -10.77 -35.49
C GLY A 1025 10.70 -10.21 -34.44
N LYS A 1026 10.81 -8.89 -34.34
CA LYS A 1026 11.72 -8.22 -33.39
C LYS A 1026 11.54 -8.64 -31.92
N ARG A 1027 10.31 -8.97 -31.50
CA ARG A 1027 10.05 -9.51 -30.15
C ARG A 1027 10.66 -10.89 -29.93
N LEU A 1028 10.61 -11.77 -30.95
CA LEU A 1028 11.28 -13.07 -30.91
C LEU A 1028 12.80 -12.91 -30.89
N LEU A 1029 13.33 -11.95 -31.66
CA LEU A 1029 14.76 -11.64 -31.65
C LEU A 1029 15.20 -11.08 -30.30
N LEU A 1030 14.42 -10.18 -29.68
CA LEU A 1030 14.68 -9.67 -28.34
C LEU A 1030 14.69 -10.81 -27.32
N GLU A 1031 13.67 -11.67 -27.31
CA GLU A 1031 13.65 -12.84 -26.43
C GLU A 1031 14.85 -13.78 -26.68
N THR A 1032 15.29 -13.90 -27.95
CA THR A 1032 16.46 -14.71 -28.32
C THR A 1032 17.73 -14.13 -27.74
N THR A 1033 17.93 -12.81 -27.85
CA THR A 1033 19.05 -12.08 -27.24
C THR A 1033 19.11 -12.34 -25.74
N LEU A 1034 18.00 -12.10 -25.03
CA LEU A 1034 17.94 -12.20 -23.57
C LEU A 1034 18.23 -13.63 -23.08
N ARG A 1035 17.53 -14.63 -23.63
CA ARG A 1035 17.71 -16.01 -23.19
C ARG A 1035 19.09 -16.56 -23.55
N THR A 1036 19.62 -16.21 -24.73
CA THR A 1036 20.97 -16.62 -25.12
C THR A 1036 21.99 -16.10 -24.11
N THR A 1037 21.92 -14.82 -23.75
CA THR A 1037 22.84 -14.22 -22.79
C THR A 1037 22.70 -14.83 -21.41
N SER A 1038 21.49 -14.98 -20.89
CA SER A 1038 21.25 -15.61 -19.59
C SER A 1038 21.82 -17.03 -19.53
N MET A 1039 21.56 -17.83 -20.57
CA MET A 1039 22.06 -19.21 -20.66
C MET A 1039 23.58 -19.30 -20.81
N ALA A 1040 24.20 -18.32 -21.47
CA ALA A 1040 25.65 -18.29 -21.66
C ALA A 1040 26.40 -17.80 -20.40
N ILE A 1041 25.81 -16.90 -19.62
CA ILE A 1041 26.45 -16.35 -18.40
C ILE A 1041 26.40 -17.35 -17.25
N SER A 1042 25.26 -18.03 -17.09
CA SER A 1042 25.00 -18.96 -15.99
C SER A 1042 24.39 -20.27 -16.51
N PRO A 1043 25.15 -21.08 -17.28
CA PRO A 1043 24.69 -22.36 -17.81
C PRO A 1043 24.31 -23.36 -16.71
N GLU A 1044 24.99 -23.32 -15.57
CA GLU A 1044 24.80 -24.21 -14.42
C GLU A 1044 23.45 -24.00 -13.69
N THR A 1045 22.91 -22.78 -13.71
CA THR A 1045 21.65 -22.44 -13.02
C THR A 1045 20.41 -22.63 -13.90
N GLN A 1046 20.58 -23.00 -15.17
CA GLN A 1046 19.46 -23.14 -16.10
C GLN A 1046 18.59 -24.35 -15.70
N THR A 1047 17.28 -24.19 -15.68
CA THR A 1047 16.36 -25.32 -15.42
C THR A 1047 16.05 -26.11 -16.72
N PRO A 1048 15.58 -27.37 -16.63
CA PRO A 1048 15.07 -28.09 -17.81
C PRO A 1048 13.99 -27.31 -18.57
N GLU A 1049 13.14 -26.57 -17.85
CA GLU A 1049 12.09 -25.72 -18.39
C GLU A 1049 12.68 -24.56 -19.20
N ALA A 1050 13.72 -23.90 -18.68
CA ALA A 1050 14.42 -22.82 -19.39
C ALA A 1050 15.01 -23.31 -20.72
N CYS A 1051 15.65 -24.49 -20.71
CA CYS A 1051 16.16 -25.13 -21.92
C CYS A 1051 15.03 -25.45 -22.92
N ALA A 1052 13.90 -26.00 -22.44
CA ALA A 1052 12.75 -26.31 -23.29
C ALA A 1052 12.11 -25.06 -23.90
N GLN A 1053 12.05 -23.95 -23.14
CA GLN A 1053 11.57 -22.66 -23.64
C GLN A 1053 12.50 -22.09 -24.72
N TYR A 1054 13.82 -22.21 -24.56
CA TYR A 1054 14.78 -21.79 -25.58
C TYR A 1054 14.65 -22.60 -26.88
N GLU A 1055 14.45 -23.92 -26.78
CA GLU A 1055 14.16 -24.77 -27.94
C GLU A 1055 12.84 -24.39 -28.62
N LYS A 1056 11.79 -24.15 -27.85
CA LYS A 1056 10.50 -23.66 -28.38
C LYS A 1056 10.65 -22.31 -29.07
N LEU A 1057 11.47 -21.41 -28.52
CA LEU A 1057 11.77 -20.11 -29.12
C LEU A 1057 12.51 -20.26 -30.45
N ARG A 1058 13.54 -21.12 -30.48
CA ARG A 1058 14.23 -21.49 -31.73
C ARG A 1058 13.23 -21.96 -32.78
N ASP A 1059 12.31 -22.84 -32.42
CA ASP A 1059 11.34 -23.40 -33.36
C ASP A 1059 10.34 -22.34 -33.85
N LYS A 1060 9.94 -21.39 -32.99
CA LYS A 1060 9.10 -20.22 -33.36
C LYS A 1060 9.77 -19.27 -34.35
N LEU A 1061 11.10 -19.24 -34.44
CA LEU A 1061 11.83 -18.45 -35.44
C LEU A 1061 11.72 -19.05 -36.85
N SER A 1062 11.16 -20.26 -37.01
CA SER A 1062 10.94 -20.87 -38.32
C SER A 1062 9.91 -20.11 -39.14
N ILE A 1063 10.23 -19.87 -40.42
CA ILE A 1063 9.31 -19.24 -41.36
C ILE A 1063 8.69 -20.33 -42.22
N ASN A 1064 7.47 -20.71 -41.88
CA ASN A 1064 6.70 -21.65 -42.68
C ASN A 1064 6.22 -20.97 -43.99
N TYR A 1065 6.51 -21.60 -45.13
CA TYR A 1065 6.14 -21.16 -46.48
C TYR A 1065 6.70 -19.77 -46.88
N PRO A 1066 8.04 -19.63 -46.97
CA PRO A 1066 8.71 -18.35 -47.23
C PRO A 1066 8.25 -17.69 -48.55
N ASP A 1067 8.09 -18.46 -49.62
CA ASP A 1067 7.64 -17.95 -50.93
C ASP A 1067 6.22 -17.39 -50.87
N LEU A 1068 5.34 -18.02 -50.08
CA LEU A 1068 3.97 -17.55 -49.85
C LEU A 1068 3.95 -16.27 -49.02
N LYS A 1069 4.89 -16.10 -48.08
CA LYS A 1069 5.07 -14.86 -47.30
C LYS A 1069 5.57 -13.72 -48.19
N VAL A 1070 6.54 -13.98 -49.08
CA VAL A 1070 6.98 -13.00 -50.09
C VAL A 1070 5.81 -12.57 -50.97
N LEU A 1071 5.02 -13.53 -51.47
CA LEU A 1071 3.83 -13.24 -52.30
C LEU A 1071 2.77 -12.44 -51.55
N CYS A 1072 2.42 -12.85 -50.32
CA CYS A 1072 1.49 -12.11 -49.45
C CYS A 1072 1.98 -10.69 -49.15
N GLY A 1073 3.29 -10.51 -48.91
CA GLY A 1073 3.90 -9.20 -48.70
C GLY A 1073 3.74 -8.30 -49.92
N ARG A 1074 4.05 -8.80 -51.12
CA ARG A 1074 3.83 -8.07 -52.39
C ARG A 1074 2.37 -7.68 -52.59
N MET A 1075 1.43 -8.58 -52.29
CA MET A 1075 -0.01 -8.31 -52.41
C MET A 1075 -0.47 -7.22 -51.43
N LYS A 1076 0.03 -7.21 -50.19
CA LYS A 1076 -0.29 -6.16 -49.20
C LYS A 1076 0.28 -4.79 -49.60
N ILE A 1077 1.51 -4.74 -50.10
CA ILE A 1077 2.13 -3.51 -50.63
C ILE A 1077 1.30 -2.97 -51.80
N LEU A 1078 0.90 -3.84 -52.72
CA LEU A 1078 0.06 -3.47 -53.87
C LEU A 1078 -1.29 -2.92 -53.41
N LEU A 1079 -1.97 -3.60 -52.48
CA LEU A 1079 -3.25 -3.17 -51.94
C LEU A 1079 -3.15 -1.84 -51.17
N GLY A 1080 -2.10 -1.66 -50.37
CA GLY A 1080 -1.82 -0.40 -49.67
C GLY A 1080 -1.56 0.74 -50.64
N THR A 1081 -0.76 0.52 -51.69
CA THR A 1081 -0.49 1.51 -52.75
C THR A 1081 -1.77 1.93 -53.49
N ILE A 1082 -2.67 0.97 -53.75
CA ILE A 1082 -3.99 1.25 -54.36
C ILE A 1082 -4.85 2.10 -53.43
N LEU A 1083 -4.89 1.76 -52.13
CA LEU A 1083 -5.65 2.51 -51.12
C LEU A 1083 -5.10 3.92 -50.91
N ASP A 1084 -3.77 4.08 -50.88
CA ASP A 1084 -3.12 5.39 -50.74
C ASP A 1084 -3.40 6.28 -51.97
N GLY A 1085 -3.39 5.69 -53.18
CA GLY A 1085 -3.81 6.37 -54.40
C GLY A 1085 -5.29 6.78 -54.38
N PHE A 1086 -6.17 5.94 -53.82
CA PHE A 1086 -7.60 6.23 -53.67
C PHE A 1086 -7.86 7.29 -52.59
N SER A 1087 -7.10 7.25 -51.49
CA SER A 1087 -7.11 8.24 -50.40
C SER A 1087 -6.66 9.62 -50.89
N PHE A 1088 -5.60 9.69 -51.69
CA PHE A 1088 -5.14 10.92 -52.35
C PHE A 1088 -6.21 11.51 -53.30
N LEU A 1089 -6.94 10.65 -54.02
CA LEU A 1089 -8.04 11.07 -54.89
C LEU A 1089 -9.23 11.61 -54.08
N LEU A 1090 -9.60 10.94 -52.99
CA LEU A 1090 -10.68 11.34 -52.08
C LEU A 1090 -10.37 12.61 -51.28
N SER A 1091 -9.13 12.80 -50.83
CA SER A 1091 -8.72 13.98 -50.05
C SER A 1091 -8.84 15.27 -50.86
N LYS A 1092 -8.58 15.21 -52.18
CA LYS A 1092 -8.84 16.32 -53.13
C LYS A 1092 -10.32 16.65 -53.30
N ILE A 1093 -11.21 15.66 -53.21
CA ILE A 1093 -12.65 15.84 -53.40
C ILE A 1093 -13.34 16.30 -52.10
N THR A 1094 -12.79 15.93 -50.94
CA THR A 1094 -13.40 16.16 -49.61
C THR A 1094 -12.79 17.33 -48.83
N GLY A 1095 -11.84 18.07 -49.43
CA GLY A 1095 -11.17 19.19 -48.77
C GLY A 1095 -10.26 18.75 -47.61
N GLY A 1096 -9.62 17.59 -47.72
CA GLY A 1096 -8.64 17.11 -46.74
C GLY A 1096 -9.23 16.47 -45.46
N LYS A 1097 -10.52 16.14 -45.42
CA LYS A 1097 -11.17 15.60 -44.20
C LYS A 1097 -11.06 14.08 -43.98
N LEU A 1098 -10.54 13.31 -44.95
CA LEU A 1098 -10.25 11.88 -44.77
C LEU A 1098 -8.79 11.60 -45.14
N ASP A 1099 -7.97 11.19 -44.15
CA ASP A 1099 -6.61 10.69 -44.36
C ASP A 1099 -6.59 9.18 -44.08
N LEU A 1100 -6.77 8.38 -45.13
CA LEU A 1100 -6.64 6.92 -45.13
C LEU A 1100 -5.20 6.55 -45.56
N LYS A 1101 -4.17 6.95 -44.80
CA LYS A 1101 -2.82 6.43 -45.02
C LYS A 1101 -2.74 5.00 -44.51
N SER A 1102 -2.36 4.06 -45.38
CA SER A 1102 -2.42 2.65 -45.04
C SER A 1102 -1.13 2.15 -44.34
N ASP A 1103 -1.29 1.80 -43.05
CA ASP A 1103 -0.43 0.87 -42.29
C ASP A 1103 -0.23 -0.50 -42.99
N LEU A 1104 -0.93 -0.72 -44.11
CA LEU A 1104 -0.85 -1.93 -44.91
C LEU A 1104 0.44 -2.04 -45.73
N THR A 1105 0.99 -0.92 -46.21
CA THR A 1105 2.21 -0.90 -47.04
C THR A 1105 3.44 -1.27 -46.20
N SER A 1106 3.57 -0.71 -45.00
CA SER A 1106 4.62 -1.06 -44.03
C SER A 1106 4.50 -2.52 -43.56
N ARG A 1107 3.28 -2.98 -43.26
CA ARG A 1107 3.01 -4.41 -42.93
C ARG A 1107 3.33 -5.34 -44.10
N GLY A 1108 3.10 -4.89 -45.33
CA GLY A 1108 3.43 -5.61 -46.56
C GLY A 1108 4.94 -5.76 -46.75
N LEU A 1109 5.69 -4.67 -46.60
CA LEU A 1109 7.17 -4.68 -46.60
C LEU A 1109 7.74 -5.59 -45.52
N ALA A 1110 7.22 -5.52 -44.30
CA ALA A 1110 7.64 -6.40 -43.22
C ALA A 1110 7.36 -7.89 -43.51
N THR A 1111 6.21 -8.21 -44.12
CA THR A 1111 5.86 -9.58 -44.51
C THR A 1111 6.75 -10.09 -45.66
N LEU A 1112 7.13 -9.21 -46.59
CA LEU A 1112 8.03 -9.51 -47.71
C LEU A 1112 9.46 -9.77 -47.23
N ASN A 1113 9.99 -8.88 -46.39
CA ASN A 1113 11.32 -9.02 -45.78
C ASN A 1113 11.41 -10.29 -44.94
N ALA A 1114 10.34 -10.65 -44.21
CA ALA A 1114 10.27 -11.91 -43.49
C ALA A 1114 10.51 -13.12 -44.41
N GLY A 1115 9.88 -13.16 -45.59
CA GLY A 1115 10.07 -14.25 -46.54
C GLY A 1115 11.48 -14.29 -47.16
N GLN A 1116 12.09 -13.12 -47.41
CA GLN A 1116 13.45 -13.01 -47.93
C GLN A 1116 14.52 -13.39 -46.89
N GLU A 1117 14.25 -13.19 -45.61
CA GLU A 1117 15.13 -13.53 -44.48
C GLU A 1117 15.14 -15.03 -44.11
N HIS A 1118 14.52 -15.93 -44.89
CA HIS A 1118 14.44 -17.34 -44.51
C HIS A 1118 15.81 -17.99 -44.28
N GLY A 1119 16.81 -17.70 -45.13
CA GLY A 1119 18.16 -18.25 -44.99
C GLY A 1119 18.86 -17.82 -43.71
N SER A 1120 18.73 -16.54 -43.31
CA SER A 1120 19.32 -16.03 -42.07
C SER A 1120 18.61 -16.55 -40.82
N ARG A 1121 17.29 -16.76 -40.88
CA ARG A 1121 16.54 -17.39 -39.78
C ARG A 1121 16.99 -18.83 -39.54
N LYS A 1122 17.25 -19.59 -40.61
CA LYS A 1122 17.78 -20.95 -40.50
C LYS A 1122 19.17 -20.98 -39.87
N SER A 1123 20.06 -20.07 -40.30
CA SER A 1123 21.39 -19.87 -39.68
C SER A 1123 21.28 -19.61 -38.18
N LEU A 1124 20.40 -18.68 -37.77
CA LEU A 1124 20.17 -18.39 -36.35
C LEU A 1124 19.67 -19.62 -35.57
N GLN A 1125 18.75 -20.39 -36.13
CA GLN A 1125 18.26 -21.62 -35.50
C GLN A 1125 19.36 -22.67 -35.30
N GLU A 1126 20.26 -22.80 -36.28
CA GLU A 1126 21.42 -23.70 -36.20
C GLU A 1126 22.37 -23.24 -35.10
N ARG A 1127 22.71 -21.94 -35.04
CA ARG A 1127 23.55 -21.39 -33.95
C ARG A 1127 22.93 -21.56 -32.56
N MET A 1128 21.62 -21.35 -32.43
CA MET A 1128 20.93 -21.61 -31.16
C MET A 1128 20.97 -23.09 -30.77
N ARG A 1129 20.91 -24.01 -31.74
CA ARG A 1129 21.04 -25.45 -31.49
C ARG A 1129 22.45 -25.80 -31.02
N ASP A 1130 23.48 -25.26 -31.66
CA ASP A 1130 24.88 -25.49 -31.29
C ASP A 1130 25.19 -24.95 -29.89
N HIS A 1131 24.68 -23.75 -29.58
CA HIS A 1131 24.77 -23.16 -28.24
C HIS A 1131 24.11 -24.06 -27.18
N MET A 1132 22.88 -24.54 -27.44
CA MET A 1132 22.18 -25.45 -26.52
C MET A 1132 22.91 -26.78 -26.33
N PHE A 1133 23.52 -27.33 -27.38
CA PHE A 1133 24.31 -28.55 -27.29
C PHE A 1133 25.49 -28.36 -26.32
N LYS A 1134 26.19 -27.21 -26.40
CA LYS A 1134 27.31 -26.89 -25.50
C LYS A 1134 26.89 -26.71 -24.04
N ILE A 1135 25.76 -26.06 -23.78
CA ILE A 1135 25.23 -25.92 -22.42
C ILE A 1135 24.84 -27.28 -21.83
N ARG A 1136 24.28 -28.18 -22.65
CA ARG A 1136 23.91 -29.54 -22.20
C ARG A 1136 25.12 -30.43 -21.91
N THR A 1137 26.21 -30.27 -22.65
CA THR A 1137 27.46 -31.03 -22.39
C THR A 1137 28.09 -30.62 -21.05
N GLU A 1138 28.03 -29.34 -20.67
CA GLU A 1138 28.53 -28.86 -19.38
C GLU A 1138 27.79 -29.49 -18.19
N LYS A 1139 26.46 -29.64 -18.28
CA LYS A 1139 25.64 -30.30 -17.24
C LYS A 1139 25.94 -31.78 -17.04
N GLN A 1140 26.61 -32.44 -18.00
CA GLN A 1140 26.88 -33.88 -17.97
C GLN A 1140 28.31 -34.21 -17.49
N ALA A 1141 29.14 -33.21 -17.19
CA ALA A 1141 30.45 -33.42 -16.57
C ALA A 1141 30.29 -34.01 -15.14
N PRO A 1142 31.10 -35.00 -14.73
CA PRO A 1142 30.91 -35.71 -13.47
C PRO A 1142 31.19 -34.78 -12.27
N VAL A 1143 30.13 -34.45 -11.53
CA VAL A 1143 30.24 -33.87 -10.19
C VAL A 1143 30.68 -34.99 -9.25
N LYS A 1144 31.89 -34.88 -8.67
CA LYS A 1144 32.25 -35.67 -7.49
C LYS A 1144 31.44 -35.15 -6.31
N ASP A 1145 30.75 -36.04 -5.61
CA ASP A 1145 30.03 -35.76 -4.37
C ASP A 1145 30.98 -35.20 -3.30
N GLU A 1146 30.92 -33.89 -3.05
CA GLU A 1146 31.29 -33.31 -1.75
C GLU A 1146 30.06 -33.40 -0.83
N SER A 1147 29.76 -34.60 -0.35
CA SER A 1147 28.81 -34.83 0.73
C SER A 1147 29.54 -35.43 1.94
N ASP A 1148 30.39 -34.62 2.58
CA ASP A 1148 30.84 -34.83 3.97
C ASP A 1148 31.32 -33.49 4.56
N ALA A 1149 30.40 -32.56 4.71
CA ALA A 1149 30.51 -31.43 5.65
C ALA A 1149 29.20 -31.32 6.43
N PRO A 1150 29.22 -31.20 7.77
CA PRO A 1150 28.01 -31.24 8.57
C PRO A 1150 27.15 -30.00 8.32
N ALA A 1151 25.88 -30.25 8.04
CA ALA A 1151 24.86 -29.22 7.85
C ALA A 1151 24.65 -28.41 9.14
N ASP A 1152 25.03 -27.13 9.12
CA ASP A 1152 24.49 -26.13 10.04
C ASP A 1152 23.06 -25.79 9.60
N ASN A 1153 22.11 -26.54 10.18
CA ASN A 1153 20.68 -26.27 10.13
C ASN A 1153 20.37 -24.99 10.91
N HIS A 1154 20.25 -23.84 10.23
CA HIS A 1154 19.43 -22.72 10.69
C HIS A 1154 18.62 -22.15 9.51
N PHE A 1155 17.59 -22.88 9.10
CA PHE A 1155 16.43 -22.33 8.40
C PHE A 1155 15.25 -22.32 9.37
N ILE A 1156 14.79 -21.12 9.69
CA ILE A 1156 13.60 -20.86 10.48
C ILE A 1156 12.37 -21.19 9.61
N GLU A 1157 11.67 -22.26 9.96
CA GLU A 1157 10.27 -22.45 9.58
C GLU A 1157 9.43 -21.32 10.22
N VAL A 1158 8.80 -20.50 9.40
CA VAL A 1158 7.66 -19.69 9.85
C VAL A 1158 6.42 -20.22 9.12
N LYS A 1159 5.53 -20.79 9.95
CA LYS A 1159 4.13 -21.07 9.63
C LYS A 1159 3.35 -19.80 9.35
#